data_AF-A0A255Z450-F1
#
_entry.id   AF-A0A255Z450-F1
#
_cell.length_a   1.000
_cell.length_b   1.000
_cell.length_c   1.000
_cell.angle_alpha   90.00
_cell.angle_beta   90.00
_cell.angle_gamma   90.00
#
_symmetry.space_group_name_H-M   'P 1'
#
loop_
_entity.id
_entity.type
_entity.pdbx_description
1 polymer ?
#
loop_
_entity_poly.entity_id
_entity_poly.type
_entity_poly.pdbx_seq_one_letter_code
_entity_poly.pdbx_strand_id
1 'polypeptide(L)'
;MNSYDDNLRESLTRSLGALADQQAALLHGRSQAEADLYHAKGAVLAARDRLEADQRHRDERRTVHHGARRAHDQATALYNTLVLAKSGSDSAITNTATAAKNLQSSADAIMQLASTIGAALNVASAALYDTELYHQIARVNTNLNRVANQARFLALKGTEVSSKCAESIVGALTDQGAGVQARLGDLLTQVQASLDTKVAAVNNDETALNTALADEFSAHNVLRETVARHETMSTMLTNARRYANMDLRVDVLTAKQIKVYFTPFKAPVATGDRPMPPSPKPKIFLAIVPQNLAAPFSTDRAAQLFSKWDGVPGNFTPVDPGETVLSLKRDVYGNTITSDTAYTAFLYIEPSVEYKRYLGNFGDYLSLSSAPFTPLTPLPGPVFAGVGQGQQQLLLAVADDGQAGGSSGPLLSALEEGAAELDELAAWLQANGAILPPDLALALDAVVPPFVALLKADIAALRAGRSGGGNASVSVLLTLLDTTPEPTNTLAELGSLRRLLPELGRLMAKAAQQESQIGSKLDLRCILIDEAIDNALADPARKDLLPPYFTVDTARGVAPANYVQAQPLADPPAGATPPASLQQDSILWYAVDITPENKDCFGNPLLPGHRYAPVILATLRGSDASGWQDTLTRLHHVWHCT
;
A
#
# COMPACT_ATOMS: atom_id res chain seq x y z
N MET A 1 -39.94 27.92 -32.68
CA MET A 1 -39.88 26.56 -33.26
C MET A 1 -38.42 26.23 -33.43
N ASN A 2 -37.90 25.24 -32.71
CA ASN A 2 -36.53 24.78 -32.89
C ASN A 2 -36.37 24.30 -34.32
N SER A 3 -35.30 24.72 -35.00
CA SER A 3 -35.02 24.28 -36.36
C SER A 3 -34.72 22.76 -36.38
N TYR A 4 -34.81 22.12 -37.54
CA TYR A 4 -34.42 20.70 -37.69
C TYR A 4 -32.99 20.45 -37.15
N ASP A 5 -32.09 21.40 -37.39
CA ASP A 5 -30.69 21.34 -36.96
C ASP A 5 -30.57 21.40 -35.43
N ASP A 6 -31.38 22.22 -34.74
CA ASP A 6 -31.40 22.28 -33.28
C ASP A 6 -31.88 20.96 -32.66
N ASN A 7 -32.92 20.34 -33.24
CA ASN A 7 -33.44 19.05 -32.77
C ASN A 7 -32.45 17.91 -33.02
N LEU A 8 -31.76 17.91 -34.16
CA LEU A 8 -30.70 16.94 -34.47
C LEU A 8 -29.52 17.10 -33.51
N ARG A 9 -29.10 18.35 -33.25
CA ARG A 9 -28.03 18.67 -32.33
C ARG A 9 -28.35 18.26 -30.90
N GLU A 10 -29.58 18.52 -30.45
CA GLU A 10 -30.04 18.09 -29.13
C GLU A 10 -30.06 16.57 -29.01
N SER A 11 -30.55 15.86 -30.03
CA SER A 11 -30.55 14.39 -30.07
C SER A 11 -29.13 13.81 -30.02
N LEU A 12 -28.21 14.32 -30.86
CA LEU A 12 -26.81 13.90 -30.88
C LEU A 12 -26.09 14.21 -29.56
N THR A 13 -26.38 15.37 -28.95
CA THR A 13 -25.84 15.74 -27.63
C THR A 13 -26.29 14.74 -26.57
N ARG A 14 -27.60 14.40 -26.54
CA ARG A 14 -28.13 13.40 -25.60
C ARG A 14 -27.51 12.01 -25.82
N SER A 15 -27.37 11.57 -27.07
CA SER A 15 -26.76 10.26 -27.37
C SER A 15 -25.28 10.20 -27.02
N LEU A 16 -24.49 11.23 -27.36
CA LEU A 16 -23.06 11.28 -27.00
C LEU A 16 -22.87 11.42 -25.49
N GLY A 17 -23.76 12.16 -24.81
CA GLY A 17 -23.80 12.25 -23.35
C GLY A 17 -24.03 10.88 -22.71
N ALA A 18 -25.07 10.16 -23.15
CA ALA A 18 -25.37 8.82 -22.64
C ALA A 18 -24.22 7.81 -22.86
N LEU A 19 -23.54 7.87 -24.01
CA LEU A 19 -22.35 7.04 -24.27
C LEU A 19 -21.18 7.41 -23.35
N ALA A 20 -20.98 8.71 -23.08
CA ALA A 20 -19.94 9.18 -22.16
C ALA A 20 -20.25 8.77 -20.71
N ASP A 21 -21.51 8.86 -20.28
CA ASP A 21 -21.95 8.42 -18.95
C ASP A 21 -21.76 6.91 -18.79
N GLN A 22 -22.09 6.13 -19.81
CA GLN A 22 -21.87 4.68 -19.81
C GLN A 22 -20.37 4.34 -19.80
N GLN A 23 -19.54 5.10 -20.51
CA GLN A 23 -18.08 4.96 -20.43
C GLN A 23 -17.56 5.26 -19.03
N ALA A 24 -18.02 6.35 -18.40
CA ALA A 24 -17.64 6.72 -17.04
C ALA A 24 -18.06 5.65 -16.02
N ALA A 25 -19.26 5.09 -16.16
CA ALA A 25 -19.73 3.97 -15.34
C ALA A 25 -18.86 2.71 -15.52
N LEU A 26 -18.44 2.40 -16.76
CA LEU A 26 -17.52 1.28 -17.03
C LEU A 26 -16.11 1.54 -16.50
N LEU A 27 -15.62 2.78 -16.52
CA LEU A 27 -14.35 3.16 -15.90
C LEU A 27 -14.40 2.97 -14.38
N HIS A 28 -15.48 3.40 -13.74
CA HIS A 28 -15.66 3.17 -12.31
C HIS A 28 -15.79 1.68 -11.98
N GLY A 29 -16.60 0.95 -12.75
CA GLY A 29 -16.74 -0.51 -12.61
C GLY A 29 -15.42 -1.25 -12.85
N ARG A 30 -14.57 -0.73 -13.75
CA ARG A 30 -13.22 -1.26 -13.95
C ARG A 30 -12.37 -1.08 -12.71
N SER A 31 -12.35 0.12 -12.13
CA SER A 31 -11.59 0.39 -10.90
C SER A 31 -12.09 -0.49 -9.75
N GLN A 32 -13.41 -0.72 -9.65
CA GLN A 32 -13.96 -1.63 -8.65
C GLN A 32 -13.52 -3.07 -8.89
N ALA A 33 -13.59 -3.55 -10.14
CA ALA A 33 -13.15 -4.90 -10.49
C ALA A 33 -11.64 -5.11 -10.26
N GLU A 34 -10.82 -4.06 -10.45
CA GLU A 34 -9.40 -4.06 -10.12
C GLU A 34 -9.18 -4.20 -8.60
N ALA A 35 -9.97 -3.50 -7.78
CA ALA A 35 -9.94 -3.61 -6.32
C ALA A 35 -10.45 -4.99 -5.82
N ASP A 36 -11.51 -5.52 -6.42
CA ASP A 36 -12.03 -6.85 -6.08
C ASP A 36 -11.00 -7.94 -6.40
N LEU A 37 -10.35 -7.85 -7.56
CA LEU A 37 -9.25 -8.76 -7.93
C LEU A 37 -8.08 -8.65 -6.95
N TYR A 38 -7.76 -7.44 -6.51
CA TYR A 38 -6.73 -7.22 -5.51
C TYR A 38 -7.05 -7.93 -4.19
N HIS A 39 -8.26 -7.75 -3.65
CA HIS A 39 -8.67 -8.42 -2.40
C HIS A 39 -8.74 -9.94 -2.54
N ALA A 40 -9.24 -10.46 -3.67
CA ALA A 40 -9.29 -11.89 -3.94
C ALA A 40 -7.88 -12.51 -3.96
N LYS A 41 -6.91 -11.84 -4.60
CA LYS A 41 -5.51 -12.28 -4.62
C LYS A 41 -4.88 -12.26 -3.23
N GLY A 42 -5.16 -11.24 -2.42
CA GLY A 42 -4.72 -11.20 -1.02
C GLY A 42 -5.25 -12.39 -0.21
N ALA A 43 -6.51 -12.80 -0.44
CA ALA A 43 -7.09 -13.97 0.21
C ALA A 43 -6.42 -15.29 -0.20
N VAL A 44 -6.07 -15.45 -1.49
CA VAL A 44 -5.33 -16.63 -1.99
C VAL A 44 -3.98 -16.77 -1.29
N LEU A 45 -3.24 -15.68 -1.17
CA LEU A 45 -1.94 -15.67 -0.51
C LEU A 45 -2.06 -16.06 0.97
N ALA A 46 -2.98 -15.42 1.70
CA ALA A 46 -3.21 -15.73 3.10
C ALA A 46 -3.64 -17.19 3.33
N ALA A 47 -4.45 -17.76 2.44
CA ALA A 47 -4.85 -19.16 2.51
C ALA A 47 -3.68 -20.11 2.22
N ARG A 48 -2.84 -19.78 1.23
CA ARG A 48 -1.64 -20.55 0.90
C ARG A 48 -0.63 -20.57 2.03
N ASP A 49 -0.34 -19.43 2.64
CA ASP A 49 0.64 -19.34 3.73
C ASP A 49 0.20 -20.16 4.95
N ARG A 50 -1.11 -20.13 5.28
CA ARG A 50 -1.69 -20.98 6.33
C ARG A 50 -1.55 -22.46 6.01
N LEU A 51 -1.89 -22.86 4.78
CA LEU A 51 -1.73 -24.23 4.33
C LEU A 51 -0.29 -24.72 4.44
N GLU A 52 0.68 -23.93 3.99
CA GLU A 52 2.11 -24.28 4.08
C GLU A 52 2.61 -24.36 5.53
N ALA A 53 2.09 -23.53 6.44
CA ALA A 53 2.39 -23.61 7.87
C ALA A 53 1.79 -24.87 8.51
N ASP A 54 0.53 -25.19 8.22
CA ASP A 54 -0.15 -26.34 8.81
C ASP A 54 0.33 -27.67 8.22
N GLN A 55 0.76 -27.71 6.96
CA GLN A 55 1.46 -28.87 6.38
C GLN A 55 2.77 -29.17 7.11
N ARG A 56 3.58 -28.14 7.41
CA ARG A 56 4.81 -28.30 8.21
C ARG A 56 4.50 -28.88 9.59
N HIS A 57 3.53 -28.32 10.29
CA HIS A 57 3.13 -28.82 11.60
C HIS A 57 2.55 -30.24 11.57
N ARG A 58 1.79 -30.60 10.53
CA ARG A 58 1.30 -31.97 10.33
C ARG A 58 2.46 -32.95 10.19
N ASP A 59 3.48 -32.61 9.41
CA ASP A 59 4.61 -33.50 9.14
C ASP A 59 5.50 -33.68 10.39
N GLU A 60 5.68 -32.61 11.18
CA GLU A 60 6.28 -32.67 12.52
C GLU A 60 5.51 -33.63 13.43
N ARG A 61 4.18 -33.46 13.53
CA ARG A 61 3.32 -34.31 14.39
C ARG A 61 3.30 -35.77 13.92
N ARG A 62 3.35 -36.02 12.61
CA ARG A 62 3.43 -37.36 12.05
C ARG A 62 4.72 -38.06 12.46
N THR A 63 5.84 -37.35 12.48
CA THR A 63 7.12 -37.86 12.94
C THR A 63 7.07 -38.23 14.42
N VAL A 64 6.49 -37.36 15.26
CA VAL A 64 6.30 -37.62 16.70
C VAL A 64 5.39 -38.83 16.93
N HIS A 65 4.29 -38.95 16.18
CA HIS A 65 3.39 -40.09 16.25
C HIS A 65 4.09 -41.42 15.92
N HIS A 66 4.90 -41.46 14.86
CA HIS A 66 5.70 -42.64 14.53
C HIS A 66 6.69 -43.01 15.65
N GLY A 67 7.29 -42.02 16.31
CA GLY A 67 8.14 -42.23 17.49
C GLY A 67 7.38 -42.82 18.68
N ALA A 68 6.23 -42.23 19.02
CA ALA A 68 5.38 -42.69 20.12
C ALA A 68 4.89 -44.12 19.91
N ARG A 69 4.48 -44.46 18.68
CA ARG A 69 4.03 -45.82 18.32
C ARG A 69 5.14 -46.85 18.53
N ARG A 70 6.35 -46.58 18.04
CA ARG A 70 7.50 -47.47 18.24
C ARG A 70 7.81 -47.70 19.72
N ALA A 71 7.79 -46.63 20.52
CA ALA A 71 8.04 -46.73 21.97
C ALA A 71 6.96 -47.58 22.67
N HIS A 72 5.69 -47.40 22.31
CA HIS A 72 4.59 -48.20 22.86
C HIS A 72 4.70 -49.69 22.48
N ASP A 73 5.04 -49.99 21.22
CA ASP A 73 5.23 -51.36 20.74
C ASP A 73 6.39 -52.04 21.50
N GLN A 74 7.51 -51.32 21.71
CA GLN A 74 8.65 -51.81 22.49
C GLN A 74 8.28 -52.05 23.97
N ALA A 75 7.54 -51.13 24.60
CA ALA A 75 7.09 -51.30 25.98
C ALA A 75 6.12 -52.47 26.14
N THR A 76 5.24 -52.69 25.16
CA THR A 76 4.35 -53.86 25.13
C THR A 76 5.14 -55.16 25.03
N ALA A 77 6.16 -55.21 24.16
CA ALA A 77 7.03 -56.39 24.06
C ALA A 77 7.81 -56.65 25.37
N LEU A 78 8.32 -55.60 26.01
CA LEU A 78 9.01 -55.70 27.30
C LEU A 78 8.07 -56.22 28.39
N TYR A 79 6.87 -55.65 28.51
CA TYR A 79 5.85 -56.07 29.47
C TYR A 79 5.49 -57.55 29.30
N ASN A 80 5.22 -57.99 28.06
CA ASN A 80 4.94 -59.40 27.78
C ASN A 80 6.09 -60.32 28.20
N THR A 81 7.34 -59.90 28.01
CA THR A 81 8.53 -60.64 28.45
C THR A 81 8.59 -60.75 29.98
N LEU A 82 8.27 -59.67 30.70
CA LEU A 82 8.21 -59.66 32.17
C LEU A 82 7.09 -60.56 32.71
N VAL A 83 5.92 -60.58 32.05
CA VAL A 83 4.82 -61.49 32.39
C VAL A 83 5.25 -62.96 32.25
N LEU A 84 5.94 -63.31 31.16
CA LEU A 84 6.48 -64.66 30.98
C LEU A 84 7.52 -65.01 32.05
N ALA A 85 8.44 -64.10 32.35
CA ALA A 85 9.43 -64.29 33.40
C ALA A 85 8.77 -64.49 34.78
N LYS A 86 7.72 -63.73 35.09
CA LYS A 86 6.95 -63.86 36.33
C LYS A 86 6.31 -65.25 36.43
N SER A 87 5.63 -65.68 35.39
CA SER A 87 4.99 -67.00 35.34
C SER A 87 6.02 -68.13 35.53
N GLY A 88 7.19 -68.01 34.91
CA GLY A 88 8.31 -68.94 35.11
C GLY A 88 8.82 -68.96 36.56
N SER A 89 8.97 -67.78 37.18
CA SER A 89 9.38 -67.65 38.59
C SER A 89 8.36 -68.26 39.54
N ASP A 90 7.07 -67.95 39.36
CA ASP A 90 5.96 -68.51 40.17
C ASP A 90 5.90 -70.04 40.07
N SER A 91 6.11 -70.58 38.86
CA SER A 91 6.19 -72.03 38.62
C SER A 91 7.42 -72.65 39.28
N ALA A 92 8.58 -72.01 39.20
CA ALA A 92 9.81 -72.49 39.84
C ALA A 92 9.68 -72.54 41.36
N ILE A 93 9.10 -71.51 41.98
CA ILE A 93 8.79 -71.46 43.43
C ILE A 93 7.90 -72.64 43.81
N THR A 94 6.79 -72.83 43.10
CA THR A 94 5.81 -73.89 43.37
C THR A 94 6.40 -75.29 43.22
N ASN A 95 7.13 -75.53 42.13
CA ASN A 95 7.73 -76.83 41.85
C ASN A 95 8.84 -77.19 42.85
N THR A 96 9.71 -76.24 43.20
CA THR A 96 10.78 -76.47 44.18
C THR A 96 10.23 -76.67 45.59
N ALA A 97 9.21 -75.90 46.01
CA ALA A 97 8.53 -76.11 47.29
C ALA A 97 7.87 -77.49 47.37
N THR A 98 7.21 -77.92 46.29
CA THR A 98 6.58 -79.24 46.20
C THR A 98 7.61 -80.37 46.26
N ALA A 99 8.72 -80.24 45.51
CA ALA A 99 9.81 -81.21 45.54
C ALA A 99 10.45 -81.31 46.94
N ALA A 100 10.70 -80.17 47.60
CA ALA A 100 11.23 -80.14 48.96
C ALA A 100 10.30 -80.85 49.95
N LYS A 101 8.98 -80.60 49.87
CA LYS A 101 7.97 -81.29 50.70
C LYS A 101 7.97 -82.80 50.46
N ASN A 102 8.01 -83.24 49.20
CA ASN A 102 8.05 -84.67 48.86
C ASN A 102 9.34 -85.35 49.36
N LEU A 103 10.49 -84.68 49.27
CA LEU A 103 11.76 -85.15 49.83
C LEU A 103 11.72 -85.23 51.35
N GLN A 104 11.13 -84.24 52.02
CA GLN A 104 10.94 -84.24 53.48
C GLN A 104 10.09 -85.44 53.91
N SER A 105 8.93 -85.65 53.29
CA SER A 105 8.05 -86.79 53.59
C SER A 105 8.73 -88.13 53.35
N SER A 106 9.52 -88.23 52.27
CA SER A 106 10.31 -89.43 51.98
C SER A 106 11.41 -89.65 53.02
N ALA A 107 12.10 -88.60 53.45
CA ALA A 107 13.13 -88.68 54.49
C ALA A 107 12.55 -89.14 55.84
N ASP A 108 11.38 -88.60 56.22
CA ASP A 108 10.70 -88.97 57.46
C ASP A 108 10.24 -90.45 57.43
N ALA A 109 9.72 -90.93 56.29
CA ALA A 109 9.38 -92.34 56.11
C ALA A 109 10.61 -93.27 56.19
N ILE A 110 11.74 -92.87 55.56
CA ILE A 110 13.00 -93.63 55.64
C ILE A 110 13.54 -93.63 57.07
N MET A 111 13.44 -92.53 57.82
CA MET A 111 13.82 -92.50 59.23
C MET A 111 12.98 -93.43 60.09
N GLN A 112 11.66 -93.49 59.83
CA GLN A 112 10.79 -94.42 60.53
C GLN A 112 11.19 -95.88 60.24
N LEU A 113 11.53 -96.20 58.98
CA LEU A 113 12.08 -97.51 58.62
C LEU A 113 13.43 -97.78 59.29
N ALA A 114 14.34 -96.81 59.29
CA ALA A 114 15.65 -96.92 59.93
C ALA A 114 15.50 -97.16 61.44
N SER A 115 14.53 -96.51 62.10
CA SER A 115 14.20 -96.77 63.51
C SER A 115 13.75 -98.21 63.73
N THR A 116 12.87 -98.74 62.88
CA THR A 116 12.39 -100.13 62.95
C THR A 116 13.52 -101.13 62.72
N ILE A 117 14.38 -100.88 61.73
CA ILE A 117 15.58 -101.72 61.47
C ILE A 117 16.60 -101.58 62.59
N GLY A 118 16.73 -100.42 63.22
CA GLY A 118 17.57 -100.22 64.41
C GLY A 118 17.09 -101.04 65.60
N ALA A 119 15.77 -101.12 65.81
CA ALA A 119 15.19 -102.04 66.80
C ALA A 119 15.48 -103.51 66.44
N ALA A 120 15.35 -103.89 65.17
CA ALA A 120 15.71 -105.23 64.70
C ALA A 120 17.22 -105.52 64.87
N LEU A 121 18.09 -104.53 64.68
CA LEU A 121 19.53 -104.63 64.91
C LEU A 121 19.84 -104.89 66.39
N ASN A 122 19.13 -104.24 67.32
CA ASN A 122 19.28 -104.51 68.75
C ASN A 122 18.91 -105.96 69.08
N VAL A 123 17.81 -106.48 68.50
CA VAL A 123 17.42 -107.90 68.65
C VAL A 123 18.46 -108.83 68.03
N ALA A 124 18.92 -108.54 66.81
CA ALA A 124 19.95 -109.33 66.12
C ALA A 124 21.29 -109.32 66.88
N SER A 125 21.67 -108.20 67.50
CA SER A 125 22.88 -108.10 68.32
C SER A 125 22.82 -108.97 69.57
N ALA A 126 21.63 -109.17 70.13
CA ALA A 126 21.42 -109.99 71.31
C ALA A 126 21.30 -111.49 70.98
N ALA A 127 20.72 -111.85 69.83
CA ALA A 127 20.39 -113.22 69.48
C ALA A 127 21.33 -113.88 68.45
N LEU A 128 21.98 -113.10 67.59
CA LEU A 128 22.67 -113.57 66.37
C LEU A 128 23.98 -112.79 66.12
N TYR A 129 24.67 -112.38 67.19
CA TYR A 129 25.88 -111.57 67.12
C TYR A 129 26.95 -112.18 66.20
N ASP A 130 27.58 -111.34 65.37
CA ASP A 130 28.64 -111.69 64.41
C ASP A 130 28.24 -112.66 63.27
N THR A 131 26.95 -112.92 63.11
CA THR A 131 26.46 -113.64 61.93
C THR A 131 26.41 -112.74 60.70
N GLU A 132 26.42 -113.33 59.51
CA GLU A 132 26.21 -112.59 58.24
C GLU A 132 24.91 -111.77 58.26
N LEU A 133 23.85 -112.30 58.88
CA LEU A 133 22.57 -111.62 59.03
C LEU A 133 22.69 -110.34 59.88
N TYR A 134 23.46 -110.39 60.97
CA TYR A 134 23.74 -109.22 61.82
C TYR A 134 24.46 -108.12 61.02
N HIS A 135 25.52 -108.48 60.28
CA HIS A 135 26.29 -107.54 59.46
C HIS A 135 25.44 -106.92 58.34
N GLN A 136 24.53 -107.69 57.74
CA GLN A 136 23.58 -107.18 56.74
C GLN A 136 22.60 -106.17 57.34
N ILE A 137 22.00 -106.45 58.50
CA ILE A 137 21.08 -105.54 59.19
C ILE A 137 21.80 -104.24 59.60
N ALA A 138 23.03 -104.33 60.12
CA ALA A 138 23.84 -103.17 60.49
C ALA A 138 24.16 -102.27 59.28
N ARG A 139 24.50 -102.90 58.14
CA ARG A 139 24.78 -102.19 56.88
C ARG A 139 23.54 -101.50 56.33
N VAL A 140 22.38 -102.17 56.37
CA VAL A 140 21.09 -101.59 55.95
C VAL A 140 20.73 -100.40 56.84
N ASN A 141 20.83 -100.53 58.17
CA ASN A 141 20.56 -99.43 59.09
C ASN A 141 21.45 -98.20 58.82
N THR A 142 22.75 -98.42 58.61
CA THR A 142 23.70 -97.34 58.30
C THR A 142 23.37 -96.65 56.98
N ASN A 143 23.05 -97.43 55.94
CA ASN A 143 22.67 -96.89 54.64
C ASN A 143 21.35 -96.11 54.69
N LEU A 144 20.34 -96.61 55.40
CA LEU A 144 19.05 -95.94 55.57
C LEU A 144 19.20 -94.60 56.28
N ASN A 145 19.96 -94.54 57.38
CA ASN A 145 20.24 -93.29 58.09
C ASN A 145 21.00 -92.29 57.21
N ARG A 146 21.96 -92.75 56.40
CA ARG A 146 22.69 -91.88 55.46
C ARG A 146 21.75 -91.29 54.41
N VAL A 147 20.91 -92.11 53.78
CA VAL A 147 19.95 -91.66 52.76
C VAL A 147 18.90 -90.72 53.35
N ALA A 148 18.37 -91.01 54.54
CA ALA A 148 17.45 -90.12 55.25
C ALA A 148 18.06 -88.75 55.54
N ASN A 149 19.30 -88.71 56.04
CA ASN A 149 20.01 -87.45 56.31
C ASN A 149 20.29 -86.66 55.02
N GLN A 150 20.66 -87.34 53.93
CA GLN A 150 20.83 -86.70 52.62
C GLN A 150 19.51 -86.14 52.08
N ALA A 151 18.41 -86.88 52.21
CA ALA A 151 17.09 -86.44 51.77
C ALA A 151 16.60 -85.22 52.57
N ARG A 152 16.82 -85.17 53.89
CA ARG A 152 16.55 -83.98 54.72
C ARG A 152 17.39 -82.78 54.32
N PHE A 153 18.68 -82.99 54.06
CA PHE A 153 19.56 -81.91 53.59
C PHE A 153 19.09 -81.36 52.24
N LEU A 154 18.73 -82.23 51.29
CA LEU A 154 18.20 -81.81 49.99
C LEU A 154 16.83 -81.13 50.10
N ALA A 155 15.96 -81.59 50.99
CA ALA A 155 14.68 -80.93 51.29
C ALA A 155 14.91 -79.50 51.80
N LEU A 156 15.82 -79.31 52.77
CA LEU A 156 16.21 -77.99 53.28
C LEU A 156 16.75 -77.10 52.16
N LYS A 157 17.63 -77.63 51.30
CA LYS A 157 18.16 -76.90 50.14
C LYS A 157 17.07 -76.53 49.14
N GLY A 158 16.09 -77.41 48.91
CA GLY A 158 14.93 -77.12 48.07
C GLY A 158 14.09 -75.97 48.64
N THR A 159 13.85 -75.94 49.95
CA THR A 159 13.17 -74.82 50.62
C THR A 159 13.98 -73.52 50.52
N GLU A 160 15.30 -73.56 50.70
CA GLU A 160 16.18 -72.40 50.53
C GLU A 160 16.12 -71.84 49.11
N VAL A 161 16.17 -72.71 48.09
CA VAL A 161 16.06 -72.32 46.68
C VAL A 161 14.69 -71.71 46.38
N SER A 162 13.60 -72.32 46.87
CA SER A 162 12.24 -71.77 46.73
C SER A 162 12.13 -70.38 47.33
N SER A 163 12.70 -70.16 48.53
CA SER A 163 12.76 -68.83 49.18
C SER A 163 13.54 -67.82 48.35
N LYS A 164 14.72 -68.20 47.83
CA LYS A 164 15.52 -67.31 46.96
C LYS A 164 14.80 -66.98 45.65
N CYS A 165 14.04 -67.91 45.08
CA CYS A 165 13.18 -67.63 43.94
C CYS A 165 12.03 -66.68 44.30
N ALA A 166 11.48 -66.78 45.51
CA ALA A 166 10.43 -65.88 45.99
C ALA A 166 10.92 -64.45 46.27
N GLU A 167 12.21 -64.26 46.56
CA GLU A 167 12.87 -62.94 46.66
C GLU A 167 13.07 -62.25 45.29
N SER A 168 12.75 -62.94 44.19
CA SER A 168 12.86 -62.38 42.84
C SER A 168 12.00 -61.12 42.68
N ILE A 169 12.63 -60.01 42.24
CA ILE A 169 11.97 -58.72 41.99
C ILE A 169 11.07 -58.71 40.75
N VAL A 170 10.94 -59.84 40.04
CA VAL A 170 10.23 -59.93 38.75
C VAL A 170 8.76 -59.51 38.89
N GLY A 171 8.09 -59.82 40.00
CA GLY A 171 6.71 -59.36 40.22
C GLY A 171 6.59 -57.82 40.20
N ALA A 172 7.45 -57.12 40.94
CA ALA A 172 7.46 -55.66 40.98
C ALA A 172 7.87 -55.06 39.63
N LEU A 173 8.80 -55.69 38.89
CA LEU A 173 9.16 -55.28 37.54
C LEU A 173 7.98 -55.43 36.56
N THR A 174 7.18 -56.50 36.67
CA THR A 174 5.98 -56.69 35.86
C THR A 174 4.96 -55.58 36.12
N ASP A 175 4.72 -55.20 37.37
CA ASP A 175 3.79 -54.10 37.72
C ASP A 175 4.29 -52.75 37.19
N GLN A 176 5.59 -52.47 37.31
CA GLN A 176 6.21 -51.28 36.73
C GLN A 176 6.13 -51.29 35.19
N GLY A 177 6.36 -52.44 34.57
CA GLY A 177 6.23 -52.65 33.13
C GLY A 177 4.82 -52.35 32.62
N ALA A 178 3.79 -52.82 33.33
CA ALA A 178 2.39 -52.50 33.04
C ALA A 178 2.13 -50.98 33.11
N GLY A 179 2.67 -50.33 34.15
CA GLY A 179 2.54 -48.88 34.33
C GLY A 179 3.21 -48.07 33.20
N VAL A 180 4.40 -48.47 32.75
CA VAL A 180 5.09 -47.83 31.62
C VAL A 180 4.32 -48.05 30.31
N GLN A 181 3.85 -49.28 30.07
CA GLN A 181 3.04 -49.60 28.88
C GLN A 181 1.78 -48.74 28.81
N ALA A 182 1.05 -48.61 29.93
CA ALA A 182 -0.16 -47.80 30.01
C ALA A 182 0.12 -46.32 29.70
N ARG A 183 1.13 -45.72 30.34
CA ARG A 183 1.51 -44.30 30.10
C ARG A 183 1.92 -44.03 28.66
N LEU A 184 2.64 -44.96 28.02
CA LEU A 184 3.00 -44.83 26.61
C LEU A 184 1.79 -45.00 25.67
N GLY A 185 0.80 -45.81 26.08
CA GLY A 185 -0.49 -45.91 25.37
C GLY A 185 -1.30 -44.61 25.45
N ASP A 186 -1.34 -43.98 26.62
CA ASP A 186 -1.97 -42.66 26.80
C ASP A 186 -1.27 -41.59 25.95
N LEU A 187 0.08 -41.57 25.95
CA LEU A 187 0.86 -40.66 25.12
C LEU A 187 0.58 -40.88 23.63
N LEU A 188 0.53 -42.13 23.16
CA LEU A 188 0.21 -42.45 21.77
C LEU A 188 -1.17 -41.91 21.39
N THR A 189 -2.16 -42.08 22.27
CA THR A 189 -3.53 -41.59 22.05
C THR A 189 -3.58 -40.07 21.96
N GLN A 190 -2.88 -39.36 22.85
CA GLN A 190 -2.81 -37.89 22.83
C GLN A 190 -2.09 -37.37 21.58
N VAL A 191 -0.98 -37.99 21.18
CA VAL A 191 -0.24 -37.61 19.97
C VAL A 191 -1.06 -37.88 18.72
N GLN A 192 -1.81 -39.00 18.67
CA GLN A 192 -2.74 -39.30 17.58
C GLN A 192 -3.83 -38.22 17.47
N ALA A 193 -4.48 -37.84 18.57
CA ALA A 193 -5.48 -36.77 18.57
C ALA A 193 -4.90 -35.42 18.10
N SER A 194 -3.66 -35.11 18.49
CA SER A 194 -2.96 -33.90 18.01
C SER A 194 -2.65 -33.96 16.52
N LEU A 195 -2.26 -35.13 15.98
CA LEU A 195 -2.05 -35.33 14.55
C LEU A 195 -3.35 -35.18 13.78
N ASP A 196 -4.44 -35.81 14.23
CA ASP A 196 -5.75 -35.74 13.57
C ASP A 196 -6.28 -34.31 13.50
N THR A 197 -6.06 -33.51 14.56
CA THR A 197 -6.40 -32.09 14.57
C THR A 197 -5.66 -31.33 13.47
N LYS A 198 -4.37 -31.60 13.26
CA LYS A 198 -3.58 -30.94 12.20
C LYS A 198 -3.88 -31.47 10.80
N VAL A 199 -4.22 -32.74 10.66
CA VAL A 199 -4.73 -33.29 9.39
C VAL A 199 -6.05 -32.60 9.00
N ALA A 200 -6.97 -32.42 9.95
CA ALA A 200 -8.22 -31.70 9.71
C ALA A 200 -7.97 -30.23 9.34
N ALA A 201 -7.02 -29.56 10.00
CA ALA A 201 -6.66 -28.18 9.69
C ALA A 201 -6.12 -28.04 8.25
N VAL A 202 -5.21 -28.93 7.81
CA VAL A 202 -4.72 -28.94 6.42
C VAL A 202 -5.85 -29.13 5.42
N ASN A 203 -6.80 -30.03 5.66
CA ASN A 203 -7.95 -30.23 4.76
C ASN A 203 -8.85 -28.98 4.68
N ASN A 204 -9.03 -28.29 5.82
CA ASN A 204 -9.81 -27.05 5.87
C ASN A 204 -9.10 -25.93 5.11
N ASP A 205 -7.78 -25.80 5.27
CA ASP A 205 -6.97 -24.81 4.56
C ASP A 205 -6.88 -25.09 3.06
N GLU A 206 -6.81 -26.36 2.63
CA GLU A 206 -6.93 -26.74 1.21
C GLU A 206 -8.29 -26.33 0.64
N THR A 207 -9.37 -26.53 1.40
CA THR A 207 -10.70 -26.09 0.99
C THR A 207 -10.78 -24.57 0.89
N ALA A 208 -10.24 -23.84 1.88
CA ALA A 208 -10.20 -22.39 1.88
C ALA A 208 -9.36 -21.83 0.72
N LEU A 209 -8.22 -22.45 0.40
CA LEU A 209 -7.40 -22.08 -0.75
C LEU A 209 -8.16 -22.27 -2.07
N ASN A 210 -8.85 -23.40 -2.24
CA ASN A 210 -9.65 -23.66 -3.44
C ASN A 210 -10.80 -22.66 -3.60
N THR A 211 -11.46 -22.26 -2.50
CA THR A 211 -12.47 -21.19 -2.51
C THR A 211 -11.86 -19.85 -2.92
N ALA A 212 -10.73 -19.47 -2.31
CA ALA A 212 -10.05 -18.20 -2.63
C ALA A 212 -9.59 -18.16 -4.10
N LEU A 213 -9.09 -19.28 -4.64
CA LEU A 213 -8.72 -19.40 -6.06
C LEU A 213 -9.95 -19.24 -6.97
N ALA A 214 -11.09 -19.85 -6.63
CA ALA A 214 -12.32 -19.70 -7.39
C ALA A 214 -12.80 -18.23 -7.41
N ASP A 215 -12.71 -17.55 -6.28
CA ASP A 215 -13.04 -16.13 -6.15
C ASP A 215 -12.07 -15.25 -6.97
N GLU A 216 -10.77 -15.55 -6.96
CA GLU A 216 -9.78 -14.87 -7.81
C GLU A 216 -10.13 -15.03 -9.30
N PHE A 217 -10.43 -16.25 -9.76
CA PHE A 217 -10.82 -16.49 -11.14
C PHE A 217 -12.09 -15.72 -11.53
N SER A 218 -13.06 -15.65 -10.64
CA SER A 218 -14.29 -14.87 -10.84
C SER A 218 -13.99 -13.37 -10.99
N ALA A 219 -13.23 -12.80 -10.05
CA ALA A 219 -12.83 -11.39 -10.08
C ALA A 219 -12.01 -11.06 -11.34
N HIS A 220 -11.11 -11.95 -11.75
CA HIS A 220 -10.32 -11.77 -12.96
C HIS A 220 -11.20 -11.75 -14.23
N ASN A 221 -12.21 -12.63 -14.30
CA ASN A 221 -13.14 -12.65 -15.42
C ASN A 221 -13.98 -11.37 -15.49
N VAL A 222 -14.47 -10.88 -14.34
CA VAL A 222 -15.21 -9.61 -14.26
C VAL A 222 -14.35 -8.44 -14.73
N LEU A 223 -13.07 -8.39 -14.31
CA LEU A 223 -12.14 -7.37 -14.77
C LEU A 223 -11.96 -7.43 -16.29
N ARG A 224 -11.69 -8.62 -16.83
CA ARG A 224 -11.49 -8.81 -18.27
C ARG A 224 -12.71 -8.37 -19.09
N GLU A 225 -13.91 -8.74 -18.65
CA GLU A 225 -15.15 -8.33 -19.30
C GLU A 225 -15.36 -6.81 -19.23
N THR A 226 -15.10 -6.21 -18.08
CA THR A 226 -15.26 -4.76 -17.88
C THR A 226 -14.26 -3.97 -18.71
N VAL A 227 -13.01 -4.43 -18.82
CA VAL A 227 -11.98 -3.85 -19.70
C VAL A 227 -12.41 -3.95 -21.17
N ALA A 228 -12.85 -5.12 -21.64
CA ALA A 228 -13.30 -5.30 -23.01
C ALA A 228 -14.51 -4.41 -23.36
N ARG A 229 -15.46 -4.29 -22.44
CA ARG A 229 -16.62 -3.38 -22.57
C ARG A 229 -16.17 -1.92 -22.61
N HIS A 230 -15.26 -1.53 -21.74
CA HIS A 230 -14.70 -0.17 -21.71
C HIS A 230 -13.98 0.18 -23.02
N GLU A 231 -13.12 -0.70 -23.55
CA GLU A 231 -12.42 -0.49 -24.82
C GLU A 231 -13.36 -0.38 -26.01
N THR A 232 -14.37 -1.25 -26.06
CA THR A 232 -15.42 -1.21 -27.09
C THR A 232 -16.19 0.11 -27.01
N MET A 233 -16.60 0.52 -25.81
CA MET A 233 -17.32 1.77 -25.58
C MET A 233 -16.47 3.00 -25.92
N SER A 234 -15.19 3.00 -25.53
CA SER A 234 -14.24 4.06 -25.87
C SER A 234 -14.06 4.21 -27.37
N THR A 235 -13.96 3.09 -28.09
CA THR A 235 -13.87 3.08 -29.57
C THR A 235 -15.16 3.60 -30.20
N MET A 236 -16.33 3.16 -29.70
CA MET A 236 -17.63 3.65 -30.17
C MET A 236 -17.80 5.14 -29.94
N LEU A 237 -17.46 5.65 -28.75
CA LEU A 237 -17.54 7.08 -28.44
C LEU A 237 -16.55 7.89 -29.29
N THR A 238 -15.33 7.40 -29.48
CA THR A 238 -14.33 8.02 -30.34
C THR A 238 -14.83 8.15 -31.77
N ASN A 239 -15.38 7.06 -32.34
CA ASN A 239 -15.95 7.08 -33.67
C ASN A 239 -17.17 8.00 -33.75
N ALA A 240 -18.07 7.94 -32.78
CA ALA A 240 -19.25 8.80 -32.72
C ALA A 240 -18.86 10.29 -32.67
N ARG A 241 -17.87 10.66 -31.86
CA ARG A 241 -17.33 12.04 -31.80
C ARG A 241 -16.65 12.45 -33.10
N ARG A 242 -15.91 11.54 -33.73
CA ARG A 242 -15.27 11.80 -35.03
C ARG A 242 -16.28 12.11 -36.13
N TYR A 243 -17.39 11.38 -36.19
CA TYR A 243 -18.42 11.58 -37.22
C TYR A 243 -19.43 12.69 -36.88
N ALA A 244 -19.77 12.88 -35.60
CA ALA A 244 -20.82 13.81 -35.19
C ALA A 244 -20.33 15.16 -34.65
N ASN A 245 -19.07 15.26 -34.20
CA ASN A 245 -18.56 16.46 -33.51
C ASN A 245 -17.16 16.91 -34.00
N MET A 246 -16.83 16.66 -35.27
CA MET A 246 -15.51 17.02 -35.84
C MET A 246 -14.33 16.50 -35.00
N ASP A 247 -14.51 15.43 -34.22
CA ASP A 247 -13.51 14.89 -33.30
C ASP A 247 -12.98 15.92 -32.27
N LEU A 248 -13.82 16.85 -31.81
CA LEU A 248 -13.44 17.82 -30.77
C LEU A 248 -13.07 17.08 -29.47
N ARG A 249 -11.81 17.21 -29.07
CA ARG A 249 -11.22 16.67 -27.84
C ARG A 249 -10.51 17.78 -27.09
N VAL A 250 -10.60 17.70 -25.77
CA VAL A 250 -9.95 18.61 -24.85
C VAL A 250 -9.22 17.77 -23.83
N ASP A 251 -7.90 17.90 -23.79
CA ASP A 251 -7.03 17.31 -22.79
C ASP A 251 -6.53 18.43 -21.86
N VAL A 252 -6.63 18.22 -20.56
CA VAL A 252 -6.14 19.20 -19.57
C VAL A 252 -4.65 18.94 -19.36
N LEU A 253 -3.83 19.96 -19.61
CA LEU A 253 -2.38 19.89 -19.35
C LEU A 253 -2.07 20.39 -17.94
N THR A 254 -2.67 21.52 -17.57
CA THR A 254 -2.57 22.14 -16.24
C THR A 254 -3.88 22.83 -15.91
N ALA A 255 -4.04 23.30 -14.68
CA ALA A 255 -5.19 24.12 -14.27
C ALA A 255 -5.38 25.40 -15.13
N LYS A 256 -4.34 25.84 -15.85
CA LYS A 256 -4.37 27.05 -16.70
C LYS A 256 -4.19 26.74 -18.19
N GLN A 257 -4.03 25.48 -18.59
CA GLN A 257 -3.78 25.13 -19.99
C GLN A 257 -4.53 23.86 -20.42
N ILE A 258 -5.13 23.96 -21.59
CA ILE A 258 -5.73 22.82 -22.28
C ILE A 258 -5.08 22.63 -23.63
N LYS A 259 -5.06 21.38 -24.07
CA LYS A 259 -4.74 20.97 -25.41
C LYS A 259 -6.03 20.59 -26.10
N VAL A 260 -6.33 21.27 -27.19
CA VAL A 260 -7.55 21.03 -27.97
C VAL A 260 -7.17 20.41 -29.29
N TYR A 261 -7.89 19.36 -29.65
CA TYR A 261 -7.77 18.72 -30.95
C TYR A 261 -9.12 18.67 -31.64
N PHE A 262 -9.17 19.01 -32.93
CA PHE A 262 -10.36 18.79 -33.76
C PHE A 262 -9.98 18.67 -35.24
N THR A 263 -10.82 18.00 -36.00
CA THR A 263 -10.64 17.82 -37.45
C THR A 263 -11.14 19.04 -38.23
N PRO A 264 -10.51 19.37 -39.38
CA PRO A 264 -10.93 20.50 -40.20
C PRO A 264 -12.40 20.39 -40.61
N PHE A 265 -13.12 21.50 -40.54
CA PHE A 265 -14.50 21.59 -41.03
C PHE A 265 -14.54 21.24 -42.53
N LYS A 266 -15.29 20.18 -42.86
CA LYS A 266 -15.53 19.73 -44.23
C LYS A 266 -16.94 20.13 -44.66
N ALA A 267 -17.08 20.59 -45.90
CA ALA A 267 -18.37 20.93 -46.47
C ALA A 267 -19.29 19.68 -46.46
N PRO A 268 -20.55 19.78 -46.01
CA PRO A 268 -21.46 18.64 -45.89
C PRO A 268 -21.91 18.02 -47.22
N VAL A 269 -21.62 18.65 -48.36
CA VAL A 269 -22.18 18.28 -49.66
C VAL A 269 -21.08 17.71 -50.56
N ALA A 270 -21.19 16.43 -50.92
CA ALA A 270 -20.38 15.83 -51.98
C ALA A 270 -20.76 16.45 -53.34
N THR A 271 -19.74 16.70 -54.15
CA THR A 271 -19.84 17.19 -55.53
C THR A 271 -20.69 16.23 -56.38
N GLY A 272 -21.97 16.54 -56.55
CA GLY A 272 -22.73 16.11 -57.74
C GLY A 272 -22.43 17.03 -58.94
N ASP A 273 -23.18 16.89 -60.04
CA ASP A 273 -23.03 17.65 -61.32
C ASP A 273 -23.23 19.18 -61.24
N ARG A 274 -23.10 19.78 -60.04
CA ARG A 274 -23.20 21.23 -59.81
C ARG A 274 -21.81 21.88 -59.80
N PRO A 275 -21.70 23.18 -60.12
CA PRO A 275 -20.45 23.92 -60.03
C PRO A 275 -19.78 23.70 -58.67
N MET A 276 -18.47 23.48 -58.70
CA MET A 276 -17.66 23.18 -57.52
C MET A 276 -17.94 24.22 -56.42
N PRO A 277 -18.38 23.79 -55.23
CA PRO A 277 -18.74 24.73 -54.17
C PRO A 277 -17.53 25.60 -53.81
N PRO A 278 -17.72 26.92 -53.56
CA PRO A 278 -16.64 27.78 -53.10
C PRO A 278 -16.06 27.21 -51.79
N SER A 279 -14.75 27.36 -51.58
CA SER A 279 -14.12 26.83 -50.38
C SER A 279 -14.72 27.50 -49.13
N PRO A 280 -15.13 26.73 -48.10
CA PRO A 280 -15.79 27.27 -46.92
C PRO A 280 -14.91 28.24 -46.13
N LYS A 281 -13.56 28.14 -46.24
CA LYS A 281 -12.54 28.95 -45.55
C LYS A 281 -13.01 29.44 -44.16
N PRO A 282 -13.39 28.52 -43.25
CA PRO A 282 -14.05 28.89 -42.01
C PRO A 282 -13.07 29.57 -41.05
N LYS A 283 -13.55 30.60 -40.35
CA LYS A 283 -12.91 31.07 -39.12
C LYS A 283 -13.48 30.29 -37.95
N ILE A 284 -12.62 29.73 -37.11
CA ILE A 284 -13.02 28.81 -36.04
C ILE A 284 -12.59 29.41 -34.72
N PHE A 285 -13.52 29.46 -33.78
CA PHE A 285 -13.32 29.98 -32.44
C PHE A 285 -13.72 28.92 -31.42
N LEU A 286 -12.88 28.71 -30.41
CA LEU A 286 -13.19 27.90 -29.25
C LEU A 286 -13.96 28.74 -28.23
N ALA A 287 -15.11 28.25 -27.80
CA ALA A 287 -15.91 28.79 -26.71
C ALA A 287 -15.89 27.81 -25.54
N ILE A 288 -15.44 28.26 -24.37
CA ILE A 288 -15.45 27.46 -23.13
C ILE A 288 -16.67 27.86 -22.31
N VAL A 289 -17.46 26.86 -21.90
CA VAL A 289 -18.76 27.07 -21.24
C VAL A 289 -18.80 26.23 -19.97
N PRO A 290 -19.24 26.78 -18.83
CA PRO A 290 -19.52 25.98 -17.63
C PRO A 290 -20.49 24.83 -17.96
N GLN A 291 -20.22 23.62 -17.45
CA GLN A 291 -21.00 22.42 -17.80
C GLN A 291 -22.50 22.57 -17.50
N ASN A 292 -22.85 23.24 -16.40
CA ASN A 292 -24.23 23.54 -16.02
C ASN A 292 -24.96 24.47 -17.02
N LEU A 293 -24.23 25.22 -17.83
CA LEU A 293 -24.75 26.11 -18.87
C LEU A 293 -24.57 25.56 -20.29
N ALA A 294 -24.02 24.35 -20.45
CA ALA A 294 -23.79 23.74 -21.76
C ALA A 294 -25.09 23.39 -22.49
N ALA A 295 -26.11 22.89 -21.79
CA ALA A 295 -27.41 22.54 -22.37
C ALA A 295 -28.16 23.74 -22.99
N PRO A 296 -28.29 24.90 -22.32
CA PRO A 296 -28.92 26.08 -22.92
C PRO A 296 -28.05 26.84 -23.93
N PHE A 297 -26.82 26.40 -24.20
CA PHE A 297 -25.91 27.08 -25.12
C PHE A 297 -26.27 26.78 -26.60
N SER A 298 -27.14 27.62 -27.16
CA SER A 298 -27.60 27.52 -28.57
C SER A 298 -26.72 28.28 -29.55
N THR A 299 -26.87 28.00 -30.85
CA THR A 299 -26.23 28.77 -31.93
C THR A 299 -26.57 30.27 -31.84
N ASP A 300 -27.83 30.60 -31.57
CA ASP A 300 -28.28 31.98 -31.37
C ASP A 300 -27.61 32.63 -30.16
N ARG A 301 -27.46 31.88 -29.05
CA ARG A 301 -26.82 32.39 -27.85
C ARG A 301 -25.33 32.62 -28.06
N ALA A 302 -24.66 31.70 -28.77
CA ALA A 302 -23.27 31.85 -29.16
C ALA A 302 -23.09 33.10 -30.05
N ALA A 303 -23.95 33.31 -31.05
CA ALA A 303 -23.91 34.48 -31.92
C ALA A 303 -24.15 35.81 -31.18
N GLN A 304 -25.08 35.83 -30.21
CA GLN A 304 -25.31 36.99 -29.34
C GLN A 304 -24.10 37.34 -28.46
N LEU A 305 -23.39 36.33 -27.95
CA LEU A 305 -22.18 36.56 -27.16
C LEU A 305 -21.01 36.95 -28.05
N PHE A 306 -20.89 36.34 -29.23
CA PHE A 306 -19.86 36.63 -30.22
C PHE A 306 -19.99 38.05 -30.80
N SER A 307 -21.21 38.53 -31.05
CA SER A 307 -21.44 39.92 -31.50
C SER A 307 -21.11 40.99 -30.45
N LYS A 308 -21.12 40.62 -29.17
CA LYS A 308 -20.69 41.49 -28.06
C LYS A 308 -19.21 41.34 -27.72
N TRP A 309 -18.52 40.40 -28.38
CA TRP A 309 -17.11 40.17 -28.18
C TRP A 309 -16.32 41.33 -28.78
N ASP A 310 -15.45 41.91 -27.96
CA ASP A 310 -14.58 43.04 -28.28
C ASP A 310 -13.23 42.60 -28.88
N GLY A 311 -13.07 41.31 -29.19
CA GLY A 311 -11.83 40.75 -29.68
C GLY A 311 -10.85 40.32 -28.59
N VAL A 312 -11.21 40.46 -27.30
CA VAL A 312 -10.33 40.07 -26.19
C VAL A 312 -10.20 38.53 -26.11
N PRO A 313 -8.97 37.97 -26.19
CA PRO A 313 -8.76 36.53 -26.09
C PRO A 313 -9.18 35.99 -24.72
N GLY A 314 -9.98 34.92 -24.71
CA GLY A 314 -10.52 34.30 -23.50
C GLY A 314 -11.98 33.90 -23.66
N ASN A 315 -12.84 34.82 -24.11
CA ASN A 315 -14.28 34.54 -24.26
C ASN A 315 -14.54 33.68 -25.52
N PHE A 316 -13.93 34.07 -26.64
CA PHE A 316 -13.83 33.28 -27.87
C PHE A 316 -12.37 33.30 -28.32
N THR A 317 -11.77 32.13 -28.49
CA THR A 317 -10.35 32.03 -28.82
C THR A 317 -10.18 31.48 -30.22
N PRO A 318 -9.55 32.20 -31.17
CA PRO A 318 -9.34 31.67 -32.51
C PRO A 318 -8.44 30.43 -32.44
N VAL A 319 -8.82 29.38 -33.16
CA VAL A 319 -8.10 28.09 -33.17
C VAL A 319 -8.01 27.54 -34.58
N ASP A 320 -6.88 26.93 -34.89
CA ASP A 320 -6.65 26.21 -36.14
C ASP A 320 -6.96 24.72 -35.95
N PRO A 321 -7.43 24.03 -37.02
CA PRO A 321 -7.67 22.59 -36.96
C PRO A 321 -6.37 21.81 -36.74
N GLY A 322 -6.48 20.69 -36.03
CA GLY A 322 -5.34 19.96 -35.51
C GLY A 322 -5.18 20.20 -34.02
N GLU A 323 -3.94 20.09 -33.53
CA GLU A 323 -3.62 20.20 -32.12
C GLU A 323 -3.18 21.63 -31.76
N THR A 324 -3.88 22.26 -30.82
CA THR A 324 -3.56 23.62 -30.34
C THR A 324 -3.55 23.63 -28.81
N VAL A 325 -2.48 24.19 -28.22
CA VAL A 325 -2.41 24.43 -26.77
C VAL A 325 -2.88 25.84 -26.46
N LEU A 326 -3.78 25.96 -25.49
CA LEU A 326 -4.47 27.21 -25.15
C LEU A 326 -4.37 27.48 -23.66
N SER A 327 -4.20 28.75 -23.31
CA SER A 327 -4.28 29.20 -21.92
C SER A 327 -5.74 29.48 -21.52
N LEU A 328 -6.21 28.80 -20.49
CA LEU A 328 -7.49 29.03 -19.84
C LEU A 328 -7.42 30.36 -19.07
N LYS A 329 -8.24 31.33 -19.46
CA LYS A 329 -8.34 32.63 -18.76
C LYS A 329 -9.77 32.92 -18.35
N ARG A 330 -10.70 32.89 -19.30
CA ARG A 330 -12.11 33.21 -19.08
C ARG A 330 -13.01 32.26 -19.85
N ASP A 331 -14.23 32.10 -19.36
CA ASP A 331 -15.31 31.44 -20.08
C ASP A 331 -15.97 32.42 -21.09
N VAL A 332 -16.90 31.92 -21.88
CA VAL A 332 -17.65 32.69 -22.88
C VAL A 332 -18.49 33.84 -22.28
N TYR A 333 -18.77 33.78 -20.97
CA TYR A 333 -19.52 34.79 -20.22
C TYR A 333 -18.61 35.85 -19.57
N GLY A 334 -17.28 35.71 -19.70
CA GLY A 334 -16.29 36.62 -19.15
C GLY A 334 -15.89 36.30 -17.71
N ASN A 335 -16.36 35.21 -17.12
CA ASN A 335 -15.94 34.76 -15.80
C ASN A 335 -14.58 34.06 -15.89
N THR A 336 -13.79 34.13 -14.82
CA THR A 336 -12.50 33.42 -14.77
C THR A 336 -12.73 31.92 -14.67
N ILE A 337 -11.95 31.14 -15.40
CA ILE A 337 -12.01 29.67 -15.34
C ILE A 337 -11.35 29.20 -14.04
N THR A 338 -12.05 28.37 -13.27
CA THR A 338 -11.61 27.87 -11.96
C THR A 338 -11.54 26.35 -11.95
N SER A 339 -10.72 25.78 -11.07
CA SER A 339 -10.52 24.33 -10.98
C SER A 339 -11.59 23.57 -10.19
N ASP A 340 -12.57 24.28 -9.63
CA ASP A 340 -13.69 23.72 -8.87
C ASP A 340 -14.92 23.43 -9.75
N THR A 341 -14.92 23.93 -10.99
CA THR A 341 -16.06 23.88 -11.90
C THR A 341 -15.69 23.04 -13.11
N ALA A 342 -16.61 22.16 -13.52
CA ALA A 342 -16.46 21.42 -14.77
C ALA A 342 -16.91 22.29 -15.95
N TYR A 343 -16.14 22.24 -17.05
CA TYR A 343 -16.37 23.00 -18.27
C TYR A 343 -16.54 22.06 -19.47
N THR A 344 -17.16 22.58 -20.52
CA THR A 344 -17.20 21.97 -21.84
C THR A 344 -16.75 22.99 -22.88
N ALA A 345 -16.23 22.50 -24.00
CA ALA A 345 -15.81 23.34 -25.11
C ALA A 345 -16.74 23.17 -26.31
N PHE A 346 -16.95 24.25 -27.05
CA PHE A 346 -17.66 24.27 -28.32
C PHE A 346 -16.79 24.96 -29.38
N LEU A 347 -16.92 24.54 -30.63
CA LEU A 347 -16.38 25.25 -31.78
C LEU A 347 -17.48 26.12 -32.38
N TYR A 348 -17.29 27.43 -32.36
CA TYR A 348 -18.08 28.40 -33.11
C TYR A 348 -17.39 28.66 -34.45
N ILE A 349 -18.10 28.39 -35.54
CA ILE A 349 -17.54 28.38 -36.89
C ILE A 349 -18.28 29.40 -37.73
N GLU A 350 -17.53 30.36 -38.27
CA GLU A 350 -18.01 31.36 -39.23
C GLU A 350 -17.49 31.00 -40.63
N PRO A 351 -18.31 30.36 -41.49
CA PRO A 351 -17.95 30.14 -42.89
C PRO A 351 -17.82 31.45 -43.67
N SER A 352 -17.06 31.41 -44.77
CA SER A 352 -16.92 32.55 -45.67
C SER A 352 -18.28 33.03 -46.21
N VAL A 353 -18.42 34.34 -46.41
CA VAL A 353 -19.66 34.95 -46.94
C VAL A 353 -20.02 34.37 -48.32
N GLU A 354 -19.02 34.04 -49.13
CA GLU A 354 -19.21 33.39 -50.44
C GLU A 354 -19.84 32.00 -50.30
N TYR A 355 -19.38 31.21 -49.32
CA TYR A 355 -19.92 29.89 -49.02
C TYR A 355 -21.33 29.95 -48.42
N LYS A 356 -21.58 30.89 -47.51
CA LYS A 356 -22.92 31.15 -46.95
C LYS A 356 -23.94 31.54 -48.03
N ARG A 357 -23.54 32.40 -48.98
CA ARG A 357 -24.35 32.77 -50.15
C ARG A 357 -24.67 31.57 -51.05
N TYR A 358 -23.68 30.69 -51.27
CA TYR A 358 -23.89 29.46 -52.06
C TYR A 358 -24.89 28.51 -51.40
N LEU A 359 -24.83 28.33 -50.08
CA LEU A 359 -25.78 27.49 -49.34
C LEU A 359 -27.17 28.14 -49.15
N GLY A 360 -27.30 29.45 -49.37
CA GLY A 360 -28.51 30.19 -49.05
C GLY A 360 -28.80 30.29 -47.55
N ASN A 361 -27.80 30.00 -46.71
CA ASN A 361 -27.89 30.04 -45.24
C ASN A 361 -26.76 30.92 -44.70
N PHE A 362 -27.13 32.00 -44.01
CA PHE A 362 -26.18 32.94 -43.41
C PHE A 362 -25.84 32.63 -41.95
N GLY A 363 -26.45 31.58 -41.38
CA GLY A 363 -26.18 31.12 -40.04
C GLY A 363 -24.73 30.66 -39.85
N ASP A 364 -24.22 30.89 -38.65
CA ASP A 364 -22.98 30.30 -38.18
C ASP A 364 -23.23 28.88 -37.66
N TYR A 365 -22.17 28.08 -37.59
CA TYR A 365 -22.25 26.72 -37.06
C TYR A 365 -21.69 26.67 -35.65
N LEU A 366 -22.38 25.94 -34.77
CA LEU A 366 -21.89 25.58 -33.45
C LEU A 366 -21.74 24.07 -33.39
N SER A 367 -20.57 23.59 -32.97
CA SER A 367 -20.34 22.16 -32.76
C SER A 367 -21.18 21.60 -31.60
N LEU A 368 -21.15 20.28 -31.40
CA LEU A 368 -21.59 19.69 -30.15
C LEU A 368 -20.54 20.00 -29.07
N SER A 369 -20.95 19.93 -27.80
CA SER A 369 -20.03 20.10 -26.68
C SER A 369 -18.95 19.02 -26.69
N SER A 370 -17.74 19.36 -26.25
CA SER A 370 -16.71 18.38 -25.89
C SER A 370 -17.16 17.52 -24.71
N ALA A 371 -16.35 16.50 -24.37
CA ALA A 371 -16.44 15.89 -23.05
C ALA A 371 -16.31 16.97 -21.96
N PRO A 372 -17.01 16.85 -20.82
CA PRO A 372 -16.75 17.70 -19.69
C PRO A 372 -15.32 17.46 -19.19
N PHE A 373 -14.65 18.53 -18.81
CA PHE A 373 -13.31 18.50 -18.24
C PHE A 373 -13.24 19.47 -17.06
N THR A 374 -12.41 19.13 -16.07
CA THR A 374 -12.11 20.02 -14.95
C THR A 374 -10.64 20.39 -15.04
N PRO A 375 -10.27 21.68 -14.99
CA PRO A 375 -8.88 22.08 -15.15
C PRO A 375 -8.09 21.81 -13.86
N LEU A 376 -7.64 20.56 -13.72
CA LEU A 376 -6.79 20.08 -12.63
C LEU A 376 -5.36 19.86 -13.13
N THR A 377 -4.38 20.11 -12.26
CA THR A 377 -2.96 19.82 -12.48
C THR A 377 -2.61 18.52 -11.75
N PRO A 378 -2.01 17.51 -12.41
CA PRO A 378 -1.55 16.32 -11.70
C PRO A 378 -0.45 16.70 -10.70
N LEU A 379 -0.47 16.12 -9.49
CA LEU A 379 0.61 16.31 -8.53
C LEU A 379 1.93 15.75 -9.07
N PRO A 380 3.08 16.40 -8.78
CA PRO A 380 4.37 15.88 -9.19
C PRO A 380 4.64 14.52 -8.53
N GLY A 381 4.99 13.53 -9.35
CA GLY A 381 5.34 12.20 -8.88
C GLY A 381 6.72 12.19 -8.19
N PRO A 382 6.86 11.59 -6.99
CA PRO A 382 8.16 11.45 -6.34
C PRO A 382 9.08 10.51 -7.11
N VAL A 383 10.35 10.89 -7.21
CA VAL A 383 11.42 10.09 -7.81
C VAL A 383 12.33 9.57 -6.69
N PHE A 384 12.77 8.33 -6.83
CA PHE A 384 13.74 7.75 -5.91
C PHE A 384 15.09 8.47 -6.03
N ALA A 385 15.59 9.00 -4.92
CA ALA A 385 16.83 9.77 -4.86
C ALA A 385 17.96 9.07 -4.10
N GLY A 386 17.70 7.91 -3.50
CA GLY A 386 18.72 7.09 -2.84
C GLY A 386 18.23 6.44 -1.55
N VAL A 387 19.17 5.84 -0.82
CA VAL A 387 18.93 5.24 0.50
C VAL A 387 19.68 6.04 1.55
N GLY A 388 19.02 6.39 2.65
CA GLY A 388 19.60 7.11 3.78
C GLY A 388 20.59 6.27 4.59
N GLN A 389 21.17 6.87 5.64
CA GLN A 389 22.12 6.15 6.51
C GLN A 389 21.42 4.97 7.20
N GLY A 390 21.95 3.75 7.00
CA GLY A 390 21.42 2.52 7.63
C GLY A 390 20.57 1.61 6.73
N GLN A 391 20.47 1.87 5.42
CA GLN A 391 19.73 1.05 4.43
C GLN A 391 18.20 0.88 4.65
N GLN A 392 17.64 1.44 5.72
CA GLN A 392 16.23 1.34 6.07
C GLN A 392 15.41 2.59 5.71
N GLN A 393 16.05 3.66 5.22
CA GLN A 393 15.39 4.91 4.88
C GLN A 393 15.41 5.13 3.37
N LEU A 394 14.25 5.28 2.72
CA LEU A 394 14.15 5.69 1.33
C LEU A 394 14.14 7.21 1.23
N LEU A 395 15.00 7.75 0.36
CA LEU A 395 15.05 9.17 0.05
C LEU A 395 14.28 9.44 -1.23
N LEU A 396 13.35 10.38 -1.17
CA LEU A 396 12.50 10.80 -2.27
C LEU A 396 12.80 12.24 -2.63
N ALA A 397 12.85 12.52 -3.93
CA ALA A 397 12.92 13.86 -4.49
C ALA A 397 11.64 14.12 -5.28
N VAL A 398 11.00 15.26 -5.03
CA VAL A 398 9.82 15.70 -5.77
C VAL A 398 10.14 17.01 -6.47
N ALA A 399 9.76 17.09 -7.74
CA ALA A 399 9.73 18.35 -8.47
C ALA A 399 8.91 19.38 -7.68
N ASP A 400 9.54 20.47 -7.26
CA ASP A 400 8.80 21.62 -6.77
C ASP A 400 8.43 22.45 -8.00
N ASP A 401 7.29 22.14 -8.61
CA ASP A 401 6.83 22.72 -9.88
C ASP A 401 6.66 24.26 -9.84
N GLY A 402 6.93 24.92 -8.71
CA GLY A 402 7.08 26.37 -8.61
C GLY A 402 5.81 27.17 -8.95
N GLN A 403 4.72 26.51 -9.36
CA GLN A 403 3.35 27.03 -9.46
C GLN A 403 2.73 27.28 -8.07
N ALA A 404 3.60 27.30 -7.07
CA ALA A 404 3.30 27.41 -5.68
C ALA A 404 4.52 28.06 -4.99
N GLY A 405 4.58 29.38 -5.16
CA GLY A 405 5.67 30.29 -4.87
C GLY A 405 6.27 30.16 -3.48
N GLY A 406 7.60 30.22 -3.46
CA GLY A 406 8.43 30.11 -2.27
C GLY A 406 9.41 31.25 -2.03
N SER A 407 9.70 31.40 -0.74
CA SER A 407 10.75 32.16 -0.04
C SER A 407 10.90 33.65 -0.32
N SER A 408 10.25 34.46 0.51
CA SER A 408 10.49 35.90 0.66
C SER A 408 11.81 36.26 1.37
N GLY A 409 12.64 35.31 1.78
CA GLY A 409 13.83 35.54 2.62
C GLY A 409 14.75 36.70 2.20
N PRO A 410 15.29 36.72 0.95
CA PRO A 410 16.15 37.81 0.49
C PRO A 410 15.38 39.08 0.10
N LEU A 411 14.08 38.96 -0.18
CA LEU A 411 13.22 40.06 -0.62
C LEU A 411 12.67 40.86 0.56
N LEU A 412 12.36 40.16 1.65
CA LEU A 412 11.90 40.71 2.92
C LEU A 412 13.05 41.42 3.66
N SER A 413 14.25 40.84 3.65
CA SER A 413 15.45 41.50 4.18
C SER A 413 15.79 42.78 3.40
N ALA A 414 15.74 42.76 2.07
CA ALA A 414 15.95 43.96 1.26
C ALA A 414 14.84 45.02 1.46
N LEU A 415 13.58 44.61 1.63
CA LEU A 415 12.47 45.51 1.98
C LEU A 415 12.66 46.11 3.38
N GLU A 416 13.17 45.34 4.34
CA GLU A 416 13.45 45.78 5.71
C GLU A 416 14.64 46.74 5.78
N GLU A 417 15.70 46.49 5.03
CA GLU A 417 16.84 47.40 4.88
C GLU A 417 16.40 48.73 4.24
N GLY A 418 15.64 48.67 3.14
CA GLY A 418 15.10 49.88 2.50
C GLY A 418 14.10 50.64 3.38
N ALA A 419 13.34 49.95 4.24
CA ALA A 419 12.46 50.58 5.22
C ALA A 419 13.25 51.30 6.33
N ALA A 420 14.38 50.73 6.77
CA ALA A 420 15.26 51.32 7.76
C ALA A 420 15.97 52.58 7.22
N GLU A 421 16.45 52.56 5.96
CA GLU A 421 17.03 53.75 5.32
C GLU A 421 16.01 54.89 5.18
N LEU A 422 14.75 54.57 4.89
CA LEU A 422 13.68 55.57 4.85
C LEU A 422 13.31 56.12 6.24
N ASP A 423 13.41 55.31 7.30
CA ASP A 423 13.23 55.80 8.68
C ASP A 423 14.31 56.83 9.06
N GLU A 424 15.57 56.56 8.71
CA GLU A 424 16.67 57.50 8.95
C GLU A 424 16.43 58.82 8.21
N LEU A 425 15.92 58.74 6.97
CA LEU A 425 15.62 59.91 6.16
C LEU A 425 14.41 60.69 6.68
N ALA A 426 13.37 60.01 7.17
CA ALA A 426 12.22 60.63 7.82
C ALA A 426 12.61 61.32 9.13
N ALA A 427 13.47 60.69 9.93
CA ALA A 427 14.02 61.28 11.15
C ALA A 427 14.88 62.52 10.86
N TRP A 428 15.70 62.48 9.80
CA TRP A 428 16.47 63.63 9.34
C TRP A 428 15.57 64.78 8.89
N LEU A 429 14.49 64.50 8.14
CA LEU A 429 13.51 65.50 7.70
C LEU A 429 12.82 66.18 8.90
N GLN A 430 12.44 65.41 9.93
CA GLN A 430 11.86 65.97 11.15
C GLN A 430 12.85 66.83 11.93
N ALA A 431 14.13 66.46 11.96
CA ALA A 431 15.17 67.21 12.65
C ALA A 431 15.62 68.49 11.90
N ASN A 432 15.57 68.48 10.56
CA ASN A 432 16.16 69.53 9.72
C ASN A 432 15.15 70.28 8.84
N GLY A 433 13.84 70.01 8.95
CA GLY A 433 12.79 70.56 8.10
C GLY A 433 12.71 72.09 8.07
N ALA A 434 13.19 72.77 9.12
CA ALA A 434 13.26 74.23 9.19
C ALA A 434 14.29 74.85 8.22
N ILE A 435 15.23 74.06 7.70
CA ILE A 435 16.30 74.48 6.79
C ILE A 435 15.85 74.37 5.32
N LEU A 436 14.76 73.62 5.06
CA LEU A 436 14.18 73.43 3.74
C LEU A 436 13.23 74.58 3.37
N PRO A 437 13.03 74.86 2.07
CA PRO A 437 11.96 75.75 1.62
C PRO A 437 10.60 75.30 2.21
N PRO A 438 9.77 76.21 2.76
CA PRO A 438 8.58 75.84 3.53
C PRO A 438 7.63 74.92 2.76
N ASP A 439 7.43 75.18 1.48
CA ASP A 439 6.52 74.41 0.62
C ASP A 439 7.01 72.98 0.37
N LEU A 440 8.34 72.80 0.28
CA LEU A 440 8.97 71.50 0.05
C LEU A 440 9.02 70.67 1.35
N ALA A 441 9.32 71.35 2.48
CA ALA A 441 9.28 70.74 3.81
C ALA A 441 7.87 70.20 4.12
N LEU A 442 6.84 71.00 3.85
CA LEU A 442 5.44 70.63 4.08
C LEU A 442 5.00 69.46 3.18
N ALA A 443 5.44 69.44 1.92
CA ALA A 443 5.11 68.37 0.97
C ALA A 443 5.80 67.04 1.31
N LEU A 444 7.07 67.07 1.74
CA LEU A 444 7.80 65.86 2.12
C LEU A 444 7.32 65.30 3.46
N ASP A 445 7.05 66.15 4.45
CA ASP A 445 6.54 65.73 5.77
C ASP A 445 5.11 65.16 5.69
N ALA A 446 4.30 65.65 4.75
CA ALA A 446 2.96 65.12 4.50
C ALA A 446 2.96 63.74 3.82
N VAL A 447 4.08 63.29 3.25
CA VAL A 447 4.09 62.15 2.32
C VAL A 447 5.06 61.04 2.75
N VAL A 448 6.27 61.37 3.19
CA VAL A 448 7.31 60.37 3.52
C VAL A 448 6.96 59.56 4.78
N PRO A 449 6.62 60.17 5.93
CA PRO A 449 6.21 59.41 7.12
C PRO A 449 5.01 58.46 6.91
N PRO A 450 3.90 58.87 6.26
CA PRO A 450 2.79 57.94 6.00
C PRO A 450 3.15 56.83 5.02
N PHE A 451 4.05 57.07 4.05
CA PHE A 451 4.54 56.04 3.14
C PHE A 451 5.37 54.97 3.85
N VAL A 452 6.30 55.37 4.72
CA VAL A 452 7.12 54.45 5.52
C VAL A 452 6.25 53.59 6.44
N ALA A 453 5.21 54.19 7.06
CA ALA A 453 4.25 53.45 7.85
C ALA A 453 3.48 52.40 7.03
N LEU A 454 3.12 52.72 5.77
CA LEU A 454 2.42 51.82 4.85
C LEU A 454 3.33 50.68 4.36
N LEU A 455 4.58 51.00 4.05
CA LEU A 455 5.60 50.03 3.65
C LEU A 455 5.88 49.02 4.77
N LYS A 456 6.03 49.50 6.02
CA LYS A 456 6.17 48.65 7.19
C LYS A 456 4.95 47.77 7.44
N ALA A 457 3.74 48.31 7.23
CA ALA A 457 2.52 47.54 7.34
C ALA A 457 2.46 46.41 6.29
N ASP A 458 2.90 46.67 5.06
CA ASP A 458 2.96 45.65 4.00
C ASP A 458 4.08 44.62 4.22
N ILE A 459 5.25 45.02 4.73
CA ILE A 459 6.31 44.08 5.14
C ILE A 459 5.80 43.17 6.28
N ALA A 460 5.07 43.73 7.24
CA ALA A 460 4.42 42.96 8.31
C ALA A 460 3.32 42.03 7.78
N ALA A 461 2.57 42.44 6.75
CA ALA A 461 1.58 41.60 6.07
C ALA A 461 2.23 40.45 5.28
N LEU A 462 3.36 40.70 4.62
CA LEU A 462 4.15 39.72 3.88
C LEU A 462 4.84 38.70 4.81
N ARG A 463 5.36 39.13 5.98
CA ARG A 463 5.81 38.21 7.06
C ARG A 463 4.69 37.27 7.51
N ALA A 464 3.45 37.74 7.47
CA ALA A 464 2.25 37.00 7.85
C ALA A 464 1.56 36.25 6.69
N GLY A 465 2.17 36.22 5.48
CA GLY A 465 1.63 35.49 4.32
C GLY A 465 0.38 36.09 3.67
N ARG A 466 0.11 37.39 3.85
CA ARG A 466 -1.02 38.12 3.24
C ARG A 466 -0.56 39.03 2.08
N SER A 467 -1.44 39.33 1.12
CA SER A 467 -1.13 40.27 0.03
C SER A 467 -1.05 41.71 0.56
N GLY A 468 0.07 42.38 0.29
CA GLY A 468 0.26 43.80 0.59
C GLY A 468 -0.45 44.70 -0.43
N GLY A 469 -1.06 45.79 0.03
CA GLY A 469 -1.93 46.67 -0.78
C GLY A 469 -1.25 47.88 -1.41
N GLY A 470 0.05 48.09 -1.18
CA GLY A 470 0.74 49.38 -1.35
C GLY A 470 1.05 49.83 -2.79
N ASN A 471 0.86 49.00 -3.82
CA ASN A 471 1.26 49.32 -5.20
C ASN A 471 0.63 50.61 -5.76
N ALA A 472 -0.59 50.95 -5.34
CA ALA A 472 -1.28 52.16 -5.77
C ALA A 472 -0.73 53.45 -5.14
N SER A 473 -0.09 53.36 -3.96
CA SER A 473 0.39 54.53 -3.22
C SER A 473 1.80 54.96 -3.68
N VAL A 474 2.65 54.00 -4.05
CA VAL A 474 4.02 54.27 -4.57
C VAL A 474 3.96 55.03 -5.90
N SER A 475 3.03 54.64 -6.78
CA SER A 475 2.89 55.23 -8.12
C SER A 475 2.35 56.66 -8.06
N VAL A 476 1.45 56.96 -7.13
CA VAL A 476 1.00 58.35 -6.86
C VAL A 476 2.17 59.22 -6.36
N LEU A 477 3.04 58.66 -5.52
CA LEU A 477 4.19 59.33 -4.92
C LEU A 477 5.29 59.66 -5.93
N LEU A 478 5.61 58.72 -6.82
CA LEU A 478 6.54 58.95 -7.94
C LEU A 478 6.03 60.04 -8.88
N THR A 479 4.74 60.05 -9.17
CA THR A 479 4.12 61.08 -10.03
C THR A 479 4.19 62.47 -9.40
N LEU A 480 4.09 62.57 -8.07
CA LEU A 480 4.21 63.83 -7.32
C LEU A 480 5.67 64.34 -7.26
N LEU A 481 6.64 63.42 -7.17
CA LEU A 481 8.09 63.73 -7.15
C LEU A 481 8.64 64.15 -8.52
N ASP A 482 8.09 63.60 -9.61
CA ASP A 482 8.46 63.98 -10.98
C ASP A 482 7.87 65.35 -11.40
N THR A 483 6.76 65.75 -10.77
CA THR A 483 6.10 67.04 -11.06
C THR A 483 6.62 68.20 -10.20
N THR A 484 7.48 67.93 -9.20
CA THR A 484 8.12 68.96 -8.37
C THR A 484 9.43 69.47 -9.00
N PRO A 485 9.57 70.78 -9.28
CA PRO A 485 10.76 71.34 -9.93
C PRO A 485 12.01 71.19 -9.06
N GLU A 486 13.16 70.89 -9.67
CA GLU A 486 14.43 70.72 -8.95
C GLU A 486 14.82 71.99 -8.18
N PRO A 487 15.08 71.91 -6.87
CA PRO A 487 15.64 73.05 -6.15
C PRO A 487 17.06 73.33 -6.66
N THR A 488 17.38 74.60 -6.88
CA THR A 488 18.64 75.08 -7.47
C THR A 488 19.90 74.77 -6.65
N ASN A 489 19.76 74.28 -5.42
CA ASN A 489 20.84 73.75 -4.60
C ASN A 489 20.57 72.27 -4.33
N THR A 490 21.42 71.41 -4.88
CA THR A 490 21.32 69.94 -4.79
C THR A 490 21.53 69.46 -3.35
N LEU A 491 20.44 69.26 -2.61
CA LEU A 491 20.45 68.50 -1.37
C LEU A 491 20.62 67.02 -1.70
N ALA A 492 21.73 66.44 -1.24
CA ALA A 492 22.09 65.06 -1.51
C ALA A 492 20.99 64.09 -1.05
N GLU A 493 20.25 64.43 0.02
CA GLU A 493 19.17 63.61 0.56
C GLU A 493 17.95 63.49 -0.38
N LEU A 494 17.62 64.56 -1.15
CA LEU A 494 16.55 64.52 -2.16
C LEU A 494 16.92 63.63 -3.35
N GLY A 495 18.22 63.57 -3.68
CA GLY A 495 18.76 62.62 -4.66
C GLY A 495 18.63 61.17 -4.19
N SER A 496 18.90 60.89 -2.92
CA SER A 496 18.74 59.54 -2.33
C SER A 496 17.27 59.09 -2.31
N LEU A 497 16.35 59.99 -1.99
CA LEU A 497 14.91 59.69 -1.93
C LEU A 497 14.32 59.41 -3.33
N ARG A 498 14.71 60.18 -4.35
CA ARG A 498 14.36 59.91 -5.77
C ARG A 498 14.93 58.57 -6.27
N ARG A 499 16.03 58.09 -5.68
CA ARG A 499 16.67 56.83 -6.06
C ARG A 499 16.02 55.60 -5.38
N LEU A 500 15.68 55.69 -4.10
CA LEU A 500 15.18 54.56 -3.29
C LEU A 500 13.71 54.20 -3.58
N LEU A 501 12.85 55.19 -3.82
CA LEU A 501 11.40 54.99 -4.00
C LEU A 501 11.01 54.10 -5.20
N PRO A 502 11.60 54.28 -6.40
CA PRO A 502 11.35 53.38 -7.53
C PRO A 502 11.76 51.93 -7.24
N GLU A 503 12.84 51.74 -6.49
CA GLU A 503 13.41 50.43 -6.17
C GLU A 503 12.53 49.66 -5.18
N LEU A 504 12.06 50.34 -4.14
CA LEU A 504 11.08 49.82 -3.18
C LEU A 504 9.73 49.49 -3.83
N GLY A 505 9.24 50.35 -4.72
CA GLY A 505 8.02 50.09 -5.50
C GLY A 505 8.12 48.82 -6.34
N ARG A 506 9.28 48.61 -6.95
CA ARG A 506 9.56 47.41 -7.74
C ARG A 506 9.62 46.14 -6.89
N LEU A 507 10.21 46.20 -5.69
CA LEU A 507 10.27 45.08 -4.75
C LEU A 507 8.88 44.71 -4.20
N MET A 508 8.05 45.69 -3.88
CA MET A 508 6.68 45.47 -3.41
C MET A 508 5.77 44.84 -4.47
N ALA A 509 5.86 45.29 -5.72
CA ALA A 509 5.13 44.67 -6.82
C ALA A 509 5.52 43.21 -7.05
N LYS A 510 6.80 42.88 -6.81
CA LYS A 510 7.35 41.52 -6.90
C LYS A 510 6.90 40.64 -5.74
N ALA A 511 6.74 41.19 -4.54
CA ALA A 511 6.23 40.49 -3.36
C ALA A 511 4.71 40.18 -3.45
N ALA A 512 3.93 41.05 -4.09
CA ALA A 512 2.49 40.85 -4.27
C ALA A 512 2.11 39.74 -5.27
N GLN A 513 3.07 39.19 -6.00
CA GLN A 513 2.86 38.15 -7.03
C GLN A 513 3.21 36.71 -6.59
N GLN A 514 3.73 36.48 -5.37
CA GLN A 514 4.10 35.13 -4.91
C GLN A 514 2.96 34.43 -4.14
N GLU A 515 2.19 33.59 -4.83
CA GLU A 515 1.16 32.68 -4.30
C GLU A 515 1.75 31.38 -3.71
N SER A 516 1.39 31.03 -2.46
CA SER A 516 1.18 29.66 -1.90
C SER A 516 2.22 28.54 -2.17
N GLN A 517 3.03 28.09 -1.19
CA GLN A 517 3.89 26.89 -1.30
C GLN A 517 3.13 25.54 -1.22
N ILE A 518 3.41 24.60 -2.14
CA ILE A 518 2.94 23.20 -2.14
C ILE A 518 3.70 22.36 -1.10
N GLY A 519 4.95 22.72 -0.79
CA GLY A 519 5.83 21.94 0.08
C GLY A 519 5.30 21.66 1.49
N SER A 520 4.48 22.56 2.07
CA SER A 520 3.87 22.33 3.39
C SER A 520 2.55 21.55 3.34
N LYS A 521 1.96 21.37 2.14
CA LYS A 521 0.67 20.71 1.94
C LYS A 521 0.79 19.34 1.27
N LEU A 522 1.91 18.97 0.65
CA LEU A 522 2.06 17.65 0.03
C LEU A 522 2.21 16.54 1.09
N ASP A 523 1.30 15.56 1.07
CA ASP A 523 1.36 14.34 1.86
C ASP A 523 1.80 13.19 0.96
N LEU A 524 2.95 12.60 1.25
CA LEU A 524 3.44 11.42 0.55
C LEU A 524 3.27 10.21 1.46
N ARG A 525 2.62 9.17 0.95
CA ARG A 525 2.40 7.91 1.68
C ARG A 525 2.99 6.76 0.89
N CYS A 526 3.92 6.05 1.50
CA CYS A 526 4.59 4.89 0.91
C CYS A 526 3.87 3.61 1.30
N ILE A 527 3.68 2.71 0.34
CA ILE A 527 3.19 1.35 0.54
C ILE A 527 4.09 0.37 -0.18
N LEU A 528 4.19 -0.84 0.35
CA LEU A 528 5.12 -1.85 -0.14
C LEU A 528 4.36 -2.97 -0.86
N ILE A 529 4.79 -3.29 -2.07
CA ILE A 529 4.24 -4.38 -2.87
C ILE A 529 5.31 -5.45 -3.02
N ASP A 530 5.03 -6.68 -2.58
CA ASP A 530 5.97 -7.79 -2.75
C ASP A 530 6.20 -8.07 -4.24
N GLU A 531 7.47 -8.06 -4.68
CA GLU A 531 7.88 -8.33 -6.05
C GLU A 531 7.61 -9.78 -6.46
N ALA A 532 7.73 -10.76 -5.57
CA ALA A 532 7.44 -12.15 -5.93
C ALA A 532 5.95 -12.29 -6.29
N ILE A 533 5.11 -11.57 -5.56
CA ILE A 533 3.67 -11.49 -5.79
C ILE A 533 3.40 -10.69 -7.07
N ASP A 534 3.99 -9.50 -7.23
CA ASP A 534 3.82 -8.70 -8.45
C ASP A 534 4.29 -9.45 -9.71
N ASN A 535 5.45 -10.13 -9.66
CA ASN A 535 5.97 -10.91 -10.79
C ASN A 535 5.12 -12.14 -11.12
N ALA A 536 4.47 -12.76 -10.13
CA ALA A 536 3.55 -13.87 -10.38
C ALA A 536 2.23 -13.42 -11.02
N LEU A 537 1.90 -12.12 -10.91
CA LEU A 537 0.58 -11.58 -11.20
C LEU A 537 0.58 -10.54 -12.33
N ALA A 538 1.74 -9.98 -12.69
CA ALA A 538 1.92 -9.00 -13.74
C ALA A 538 2.10 -9.68 -15.11
N ASP A 539 1.55 -9.05 -16.15
CA ASP A 539 1.91 -9.37 -17.53
C ASP A 539 3.42 -9.12 -17.71
N PRO A 540 4.22 -10.08 -18.21
CA PRO A 540 5.64 -9.90 -18.45
C PRO A 540 5.97 -8.65 -19.27
N ALA A 541 5.05 -8.17 -20.11
CA ALA A 541 5.20 -6.95 -20.90
C ALA A 541 5.08 -5.64 -20.09
N ARG A 542 4.69 -5.69 -18.80
CA ARG A 542 4.39 -4.52 -17.95
C ARG A 542 5.19 -4.47 -16.64
N LYS A 543 6.32 -5.17 -16.57
CA LYS A 543 7.12 -5.37 -15.34
C LYS A 543 7.56 -4.09 -14.62
N ASP A 544 7.68 -2.96 -15.34
CA ASP A 544 8.09 -1.66 -14.77
C ASP A 544 6.93 -0.70 -14.49
N LEU A 545 5.69 -1.10 -14.77
CA LEU A 545 4.50 -0.29 -14.54
C LEU A 545 3.88 -0.63 -13.18
N LEU A 546 3.02 0.26 -12.67
CA LEU A 546 2.16 -0.07 -11.54
C LEU A 546 1.39 -1.36 -11.85
N PRO A 547 1.26 -2.28 -10.87
CA PRO A 547 0.47 -3.48 -11.07
C PRO A 547 -0.93 -3.09 -11.53
N PRO A 548 -1.53 -3.75 -12.54
CA PRO A 548 -2.79 -3.34 -13.13
C PRO A 548 -3.97 -3.32 -12.15
N TYR A 549 -3.80 -3.94 -10.98
CA TYR A 549 -4.78 -4.00 -9.90
C TYR A 549 -4.59 -2.91 -8.82
N PHE A 550 -3.48 -2.17 -8.83
CA PHE A 550 -3.14 -1.18 -7.79
C PHE A 550 -3.19 0.26 -8.36
N THR A 551 -4.39 0.83 -8.36
CA THR A 551 -4.67 2.19 -8.88
C THR A 551 -4.71 3.24 -7.76
N VAL A 552 -4.86 4.52 -8.12
CA VAL A 552 -5.04 5.61 -7.14
C VAL A 552 -6.25 5.34 -6.23
N ASP A 553 -7.34 4.81 -6.79
CA ASP A 553 -8.55 4.50 -6.02
C ASP A 553 -8.34 3.29 -5.09
N THR A 554 -7.67 2.23 -5.57
CA THR A 554 -7.26 1.11 -4.70
C THR A 554 -6.35 1.60 -3.58
N ALA A 555 -5.37 2.46 -3.90
CA ALA A 555 -4.45 3.05 -2.93
C ALA A 555 -5.22 3.87 -1.87
N ARG A 556 -6.19 4.69 -2.26
CA ARG A 556 -7.05 5.43 -1.32
C ARG A 556 -7.88 4.51 -0.42
N GLY A 557 -8.28 3.34 -0.92
CA GLY A 557 -9.04 2.34 -0.16
C GLY A 557 -8.19 1.54 0.84
N VAL A 558 -6.86 1.54 0.71
CA VAL A 558 -5.99 0.86 1.67
C VAL A 558 -6.02 1.57 3.02
N ALA A 559 -6.12 0.78 4.09
CA ALA A 559 -6.12 1.28 5.46
C ALA A 559 -4.90 2.20 5.71
N PRO A 560 -5.08 3.40 6.30
CA PRO A 560 -3.98 4.32 6.57
C PRO A 560 -2.82 3.70 7.37
N ALA A 561 -3.11 2.71 8.20
CA ALA A 561 -2.11 1.98 9.00
C ALA A 561 -1.15 1.10 8.18
N ASN A 562 -1.48 0.80 6.91
CA ASN A 562 -0.58 0.06 6.01
C ASN A 562 0.38 1.00 5.28
N TYR A 563 0.18 2.32 5.37
CA TYR A 563 1.07 3.31 4.78
C TYR A 563 2.16 3.73 5.76
N VAL A 564 3.35 3.94 5.23
CA VAL A 564 4.43 4.66 5.89
C VAL A 564 4.41 6.11 5.39
N GLN A 565 4.19 7.06 6.29
CA GLN A 565 4.15 8.47 5.92
C GLN A 565 5.58 8.98 5.65
N ALA A 566 5.79 9.65 4.53
CA ALA A 566 7.06 10.30 4.25
C ALA A 566 7.19 11.60 5.05
N GLN A 567 8.35 11.81 5.64
CA GLN A 567 8.66 13.02 6.40
C GLN A 567 9.41 14.01 5.50
N PRO A 568 8.97 15.28 5.42
CA PRO A 568 9.69 16.30 4.68
C PRO A 568 11.05 16.58 5.35
N LEU A 569 12.08 16.75 4.53
CA LEU A 569 13.43 17.12 4.94
C LEU A 569 13.66 18.59 4.62
N ALA A 570 14.23 19.33 5.58
CA ALA A 570 14.53 20.75 5.41
C ALA A 570 15.69 20.99 4.42
N ASP A 571 16.63 20.06 4.35
CA ASP A 571 17.85 20.14 3.55
C ASP A 571 18.03 18.88 2.69
N PRO A 572 18.72 18.98 1.53
CA PRO A 572 19.09 17.81 0.74
C PRO A 572 19.96 16.86 1.60
N PRO A 573 19.69 15.54 1.57
CA PRO A 573 20.48 14.56 2.31
C PRO A 573 21.96 14.62 1.91
N ALA A 574 22.86 14.51 2.87
CA ALA A 574 24.30 14.54 2.61
C ALA A 574 24.72 13.43 1.61
N GLY A 575 25.16 13.83 0.42
CA GLY A 575 25.58 12.92 -0.66
C GLY A 575 24.47 12.52 -1.65
N ALA A 576 23.23 13.00 -1.48
CA ALA A 576 22.18 12.79 -2.47
C ALA A 576 22.36 13.74 -3.67
N THR A 577 22.52 13.18 -4.86
CA THR A 577 22.43 13.94 -6.11
C THR A 577 20.99 13.92 -6.60
N PRO A 578 20.40 15.06 -6.99
CA PRO A 578 19.07 15.09 -7.55
C PRO A 578 18.99 14.18 -8.79
N PRO A 579 17.93 13.36 -8.92
CA PRO A 579 17.76 12.49 -10.08
C PRO A 579 17.81 13.29 -11.38
N ALA A 580 18.50 12.78 -12.40
CA ALA A 580 18.64 13.46 -13.70
C ALA A 580 17.29 13.76 -14.40
N SER A 581 16.22 13.06 -14.00
CA SER A 581 14.85 13.25 -14.48
C SER A 581 14.16 14.50 -13.90
N LEU A 582 14.69 15.07 -12.81
CA LEU A 582 14.18 16.29 -12.17
C LEU A 582 15.07 17.47 -12.57
N GLN A 583 14.88 17.99 -13.78
CA GLN A 583 15.56 19.21 -14.27
C GLN A 583 14.86 20.48 -13.76
N GLN A 584 14.73 20.66 -12.45
CA GLN A 584 14.08 21.84 -11.85
C GLN A 584 14.96 22.53 -10.81
N ASP A 585 14.74 23.85 -10.67
CA ASP A 585 15.51 24.74 -9.80
C ASP A 585 15.19 24.54 -8.30
N SER A 586 14.05 23.92 -7.98
CA SER A 586 13.59 23.63 -6.62
C SER A 586 13.13 22.17 -6.50
N ILE A 587 13.64 21.47 -5.49
CA ILE A 587 13.33 20.06 -5.22
C ILE A 587 12.95 19.93 -3.75
N LEU A 588 11.79 19.30 -3.50
CA LEU A 588 11.38 18.93 -2.16
C LEU A 588 11.92 17.54 -1.81
N TRP A 589 12.52 17.42 -0.64
CA TRP A 589 13.12 16.18 -0.17
C TRP A 589 12.24 15.52 0.89
N TYR A 590 12.08 14.21 0.80
CA TYR A 590 11.35 13.42 1.79
C TYR A 590 12.12 12.16 2.16
N ALA A 591 11.91 11.70 3.39
CA ALA A 591 12.41 10.42 3.88
C ALA A 591 11.25 9.50 4.26
N VAL A 592 11.37 8.22 3.94
CA VAL A 592 10.44 7.16 4.37
C VAL A 592 11.23 6.12 5.15
N ASP A 593 10.92 5.95 6.42
CA ASP A 593 11.57 4.95 7.28
C ASP A 593 10.83 3.61 7.18
N ILE A 594 11.46 2.63 6.53
CA ILE A 594 10.92 1.27 6.38
C ILE A 594 11.60 0.34 7.38
N THR A 595 10.77 -0.31 8.19
CA THR A 595 11.12 -1.28 9.21
C THR A 595 10.44 -2.62 8.92
N PRO A 596 10.95 -3.75 9.43
CA PRO A 596 10.31 -5.06 9.30
C PRO A 596 8.89 -5.13 9.92
N GLU A 597 8.55 -4.21 10.82
CA GLU A 597 7.23 -4.11 11.44
C GLU A 597 6.17 -3.45 10.53
N ASN A 598 6.60 -2.81 9.45
CA ASN A 598 5.68 -2.26 8.47
C ASN A 598 4.91 -3.39 7.76
N LYS A 599 3.87 -2.97 7.05
CA LYS A 599 2.96 -3.88 6.35
C LYS A 599 3.09 -3.71 4.84
N ASP A 600 2.85 -4.79 4.13
CA ASP A 600 2.64 -4.75 2.70
C ASP A 600 1.28 -4.09 2.36
N CYS A 601 0.99 -4.01 1.07
CA CYS A 601 -0.26 -3.44 0.60
C CYS A 601 -1.50 -4.20 1.12
N PHE A 602 -1.39 -5.49 1.39
CA PHE A 602 -2.47 -6.34 1.90
C PHE A 602 -2.63 -6.27 3.43
N GLY A 603 -1.74 -5.55 4.13
CA GLY A 603 -1.76 -5.43 5.59
C GLY A 603 -1.04 -6.57 6.31
N ASN A 604 -0.30 -7.41 5.58
CA ASN A 604 0.53 -8.46 6.15
C ASN A 604 1.88 -7.88 6.59
N PRO A 605 2.49 -8.40 7.67
CA PRO A 605 3.88 -8.05 8.01
C PRO A 605 4.84 -8.38 6.87
N LEU A 606 5.90 -7.58 6.71
CA LEU A 606 6.93 -7.86 5.72
C LEU A 606 7.66 -9.17 6.04
N LEU A 607 7.84 -10.02 5.05
CA LEU A 607 8.46 -11.33 5.19
C LEU A 607 9.98 -11.24 5.02
N PRO A 608 10.79 -11.75 5.96
CA PRO A 608 12.25 -11.80 5.78
C PRO A 608 12.66 -12.58 4.53
N GLY A 609 13.62 -12.06 3.78
CA GLY A 609 14.10 -12.61 2.51
C GLY A 609 13.27 -12.24 1.29
N HIS A 610 12.12 -11.58 1.45
CA HIS A 610 11.30 -11.10 0.34
C HIS A 610 11.78 -9.73 -0.19
N ARG A 611 11.39 -9.43 -1.43
CA ARG A 611 11.71 -8.20 -2.15
C ARG A 611 10.45 -7.37 -2.29
N TYR A 612 10.51 -6.08 -1.98
CA TYR A 612 9.35 -5.20 -2.02
C TYR A 612 9.61 -3.97 -2.90
N ALA A 613 8.66 -3.65 -3.79
CA ALA A 613 8.64 -2.43 -4.58
C ALA A 613 7.85 -1.33 -3.84
N PRO A 614 8.45 -0.18 -3.52
CA PRO A 614 7.74 0.94 -2.91
C PRO A 614 6.87 1.66 -3.93
N VAL A 615 5.63 1.96 -3.53
CA VAL A 615 4.69 2.78 -4.28
C VAL A 615 4.29 3.97 -3.42
N ILE A 616 4.39 5.19 -3.98
CA ILE A 616 4.09 6.42 -3.28
C ILE A 616 2.78 7.00 -3.79
N LEU A 617 1.82 7.20 -2.88
CA LEU A 617 0.62 7.98 -3.09
C LEU A 617 0.89 9.42 -2.67
N ALA A 618 0.81 10.36 -3.61
CA ALA A 618 0.90 11.79 -3.37
C ALA A 618 -0.51 12.39 -3.30
N THR A 619 -0.82 13.03 -2.17
CA THR A 619 -2.09 13.75 -1.94
C THR A 619 -1.82 15.13 -1.33
N LEU A 620 -2.83 16.00 -1.33
CA LEU A 620 -2.74 17.29 -0.63
C LEU A 620 -3.39 17.23 0.76
N ARG A 621 -2.73 17.84 1.75
CA ARG A 621 -3.26 18.09 3.10
C ARG A 621 -4.22 19.28 3.04
N GLY A 622 -5.51 19.00 3.23
CA GLY A 622 -6.56 20.00 3.36
C GLY A 622 -7.76 19.72 2.44
N SER A 623 -8.93 20.23 2.82
CA SER A 623 -10.21 20.05 2.11
C SER A 623 -10.44 21.05 0.97
N ASP A 624 -9.49 21.94 0.70
CA ASP A 624 -9.69 23.01 -0.28
C ASP A 624 -9.54 22.46 -1.70
N ALA A 625 -10.49 22.82 -2.58
CA ALA A 625 -10.49 22.49 -4.01
C ALA A 625 -9.26 23.11 -4.68
N SER A 626 -8.14 22.40 -4.63
CA SER A 626 -6.81 22.97 -4.86
C SER A 626 -6.40 23.02 -6.33
N GLY A 627 -7.25 22.53 -7.23
CA GLY A 627 -6.91 22.41 -8.64
C GLY A 627 -5.83 21.38 -8.92
N TRP A 628 -5.64 20.41 -8.01
CA TRP A 628 -4.68 19.33 -8.16
C TRP A 628 -5.34 17.95 -8.16
N GLN A 629 -4.69 16.98 -8.82
CA GLN A 629 -5.10 15.58 -8.86
C GLN A 629 -4.06 14.68 -8.17
N ASP A 630 -4.53 13.81 -7.26
CA ASP A 630 -3.70 12.80 -6.60
C ASP A 630 -2.96 11.94 -7.62
N THR A 631 -1.73 11.56 -7.28
CA THR A 631 -0.85 10.81 -8.19
C THR A 631 -0.23 9.62 -7.46
N LEU A 632 -0.16 8.49 -8.17
CA LEU A 632 0.46 7.26 -7.66
C LEU A 632 1.73 6.98 -8.47
N THR A 633 2.86 6.79 -7.80
CA THR A 633 4.16 6.59 -8.44
C THR A 633 4.84 5.34 -7.89
N ARG A 634 5.15 4.37 -8.76
CA ARG A 634 5.99 3.23 -8.40
C ARG A 634 7.46 3.65 -8.47
N LEU A 635 8.22 3.37 -7.42
CA LEU A 635 9.67 3.60 -7.43
C LEU A 635 10.37 2.41 -8.10
N HIS A 636 11.42 2.68 -8.87
CA HIS A 636 12.26 1.63 -9.48
C HIS A 636 13.16 0.91 -8.46
N HIS A 637 13.21 1.37 -7.21
CA HIS A 637 14.01 0.73 -6.17
C HIS A 637 13.31 -0.52 -5.62
N VAL A 638 14.10 -1.55 -5.28
CA VAL A 638 13.60 -2.75 -4.62
C VAL A 638 14.19 -2.81 -3.22
N TRP A 639 13.32 -2.78 -2.22
CA TRP A 639 13.68 -2.94 -0.83
C TRP A 639 13.79 -4.42 -0.46
N HIS A 640 14.77 -4.77 0.34
CA HIS A 640 15.02 -6.13 0.80
C HIS A 640 14.72 -6.22 2.29
N CYS A 641 13.77 -7.09 2.66
CA CYS A 641 13.52 -7.39 4.07
C CYS A 641 14.62 -8.32 4.57
N THR A 642 15.57 -7.80 5.35
CA THR A 642 16.69 -8.57 5.92
C THR A 642 16.33 -9.26 7.22
#